data_AF-A0A1F8AGQ8-F1
#
_entry.id   AF-A0A1F8AGQ8-F1
#
_cell.length_a   1.000
_cell.length_b   1.000
_cell.length_c   1.000
_cell.angle_alpha   90.00
_cell.angle_beta   90.00
_cell.angle_gamma   90.00
#
_symmetry.space_group_name_H-M   'P 1'
#
loop_
_entity.id
_entity.type
_entity.pdbx_description
1 polymer ?
#
loop_
_entity_poly.entity_id
_entity_poly.type
_entity_poly.pdbx_seq_one_letter_code
_entity_poly.pdbx_strand_id
1 'polypeptide(L)'
;MVSDQTSPMKRGHLLRVILFGILFGVLCVIIWSHSLEDIAVTRKDIQDGATTESIGSHSSHNAYSRHATRHHRHDSYDRASSLGAHKNHTLTRRDYSCSASNPCSNGACCGATGICGYGPTYCGTGCISQCDAKAECGKYAQNPGETCPLNTCCSEFGFVSDTSGSHWSLEKDLRVIRDVKATASSILSHQEAKPQHMIQHTTAHYMNSVYFAFAFVDPSSYEVVAMDSSTPESLFKETTNIKSIKEDISVFVSIGGWTFSDNGTATQPLLGEIAADETKRKAFANNVVNFLREYGFDGVDFDWEYPGAGDRGGKPEDTANYVLLLKTLRETFDHSGSNFGLTFTAPSSYWYLRWFDLPNMIKYADWINVMTYDLHGVWDSTNPIGSIVQAHTNLTEIKTALELFWRVDIPPAQVVLGIGFYGRAFTLADPSCNTPGCPFSGASKAGPCSNTGGMLAYYEIMSALQGGSGNKRDTITPIHDKEAAVNYFTFDDNQWISYDDKTTFKQKIDWANDIGLGGALIWASDLDDDQYSAHAGLLGREIISTSTLQSINKAASNPKSVIEDLAAFNGQKCFRYSGKCVNLNDDQAMTNACGSGYTVVGWDDAGCGKKNCHCGKPICCPSNAAPKGCSWRGDNTGEPGTRADCSGQCEAGEMNINGIRSSWGGGFTNDGDTDKCGRGYKVFCCPDPDYKEVTKRCFYAECGKDCPSGQAAVLTNYDKCYSKGRKYCCPTPVELTECHWEGGASGRDCANAKCNSTELQIAKSALGDSYSTCDWGRSRAACCTVKKAPTPKAMCTTRLCTTDIEYCGESSYDDDHVKRDVSIREPAELNTVTSDKQSLDKRGGKKVEEIVVGKITIAVIVAAYPSIGEIWTISKAAQVLKKAFWARTGYCGSSVLDVRDLPVLPTKKQYRGLDVEHPIDKMLIKKFIRTAATGTLSSESRFSGFAPIDAHFWQNVWNEANHDLANKPAVGGPKGKRPAKPNERVAEAFGSRYNPYPFMAVQSEVNVMKGKIFELNDPVDLERIKKKAKECVKKDTEQAADELLSLFQQVFAAFEYIRDNQFEIRFNDVYNKVHQQLGFVEETTATSNLQDWWEVWTDDHFDTAIRDARRWARQAIREAQAPFIEAHNNGRHLAQYDRVMAALDEFKSLIAQIRRPTMYHRKTPNPDNGEGPSGYNS
;
A
#
# COMPACT_ATOMS: atom_id res chain seq x y z
N MET A 1 78.23 1.82 -21.69
CA MET A 1 78.38 1.20 -20.36
C MET A 1 77.10 0.40 -20.15
N VAL A 2 77.04 -0.92 -20.36
CA VAL A 2 77.76 -2.01 -19.65
C VAL A 2 77.28 -2.00 -18.19
N SER A 3 76.38 -2.88 -17.69
CA SER A 3 76.30 -4.37 -17.74
C SER A 3 77.40 -5.03 -16.87
N ASP A 4 77.34 -6.25 -16.31
CA ASP A 4 76.38 -7.36 -16.26
C ASP A 4 76.81 -8.36 -15.12
N GLN A 5 76.01 -9.39 -14.83
CA GLN A 5 76.36 -10.68 -14.13
C GLN A 5 76.61 -10.63 -12.60
N THR A 6 76.30 -11.64 -11.78
CA THR A 6 76.31 -13.11 -11.99
C THR A 6 75.21 -13.90 -11.22
N SER A 7 75.05 -15.17 -11.59
CA SER A 7 74.22 -16.24 -10.97
C SER A 7 75.08 -17.55 -10.99
N PRO A 8 74.67 -18.83 -10.70
CA PRO A 8 73.30 -19.38 -10.51
C PRO A 8 73.08 -20.68 -9.64
N MET A 9 71.84 -21.21 -9.68
CA MET A 9 71.41 -22.64 -9.65
C MET A 9 71.36 -23.45 -8.32
N LYS A 10 70.48 -24.47 -8.11
CA LYS A 10 69.67 -25.30 -9.07
C LYS A 10 68.42 -26.00 -8.43
N ARG A 11 67.25 -25.95 -9.12
CA ARG A 11 66.10 -26.93 -9.28
C ARG A 11 65.56 -27.78 -8.09
N GLY A 12 64.25 -28.07 -7.93
CA GLY A 12 63.02 -27.67 -8.67
C GLY A 12 61.76 -28.55 -8.39
N HIS A 13 60.58 -28.09 -8.88
CA HIS A 13 59.26 -28.77 -9.08
C HIS A 13 58.28 -29.15 -7.93
N LEU A 14 57.17 -28.38 -7.86
CA LEU A 14 55.76 -28.72 -8.22
C LEU A 14 54.90 -29.80 -7.50
N LEU A 15 53.69 -29.34 -7.09
CA LEU A 15 52.36 -30.01 -7.00
C LEU A 15 51.84 -30.66 -5.68
N ARG A 16 50.49 -30.57 -5.55
CA ARG A 16 49.53 -30.96 -4.48
C ARG A 16 49.61 -32.43 -3.99
N VAL A 17 49.08 -32.71 -2.77
CA VAL A 17 48.07 -33.78 -2.44
C VAL A 17 47.74 -33.92 -0.93
N ILE A 18 46.45 -33.71 -0.58
CA ILE A 18 45.51 -34.50 0.26
C ILE A 18 45.96 -35.30 1.53
N LEU A 19 45.23 -35.04 2.65
CA LEU A 19 44.81 -35.85 3.84
C LEU A 19 45.80 -36.67 4.74
N PHE A 20 45.54 -36.53 6.06
CA PHE A 20 45.61 -37.52 7.18
C PHE A 20 46.97 -38.10 7.65
N GLY A 21 47.25 -37.90 8.96
CA GLY A 21 47.17 -39.04 9.89
C GLY A 21 48.31 -39.33 10.89
N ILE A 22 48.03 -39.08 12.18
CA ILE A 22 48.24 -40.01 13.33
C ILE A 22 49.62 -40.10 14.05
N LEU A 23 49.64 -39.50 15.25
CA LEU A 23 50.17 -39.92 16.58
C LEU A 23 51.63 -40.39 16.82
N PHE A 24 52.31 -39.76 17.80
CA PHE A 24 52.56 -40.19 19.21
C PHE A 24 53.39 -39.09 19.94
N GLY A 25 53.44 -38.89 21.28
CA GLY A 25 52.69 -39.42 22.44
C GLY A 25 53.35 -39.06 23.82
N VAL A 26 52.88 -39.71 24.90
CA VAL A 26 53.47 -39.89 26.28
C VAL A 26 53.08 -38.89 27.42
N LEU A 27 52.02 -39.27 28.16
CA LEU A 27 51.92 -39.60 29.63
C LEU A 27 52.31 -38.52 30.70
N CYS A 28 51.71 -38.47 31.92
CA CYS A 28 50.87 -39.42 32.65
C CYS A 28 50.02 -38.81 33.81
N VAL A 29 49.03 -39.61 34.30
CA VAL A 29 48.40 -39.62 35.66
C VAL A 29 47.40 -38.48 35.99
N ILE A 30 46.19 -38.67 36.57
CA ILE A 30 45.32 -39.85 36.88
C ILE A 30 43.84 -39.32 37.02
N ILE A 31 42.84 -39.84 36.27
CA ILE A 31 41.75 -40.81 36.65
C ILE A 31 40.66 -40.24 37.59
N TRP A 32 39.33 -40.31 37.35
CA TRP A 32 38.41 -40.88 36.31
C TRP A 32 37.03 -40.16 36.46
N SER A 33 35.98 -40.23 35.62
CA SER A 33 35.65 -40.85 34.32
C SER A 33 34.33 -40.21 33.84
N HIS A 34 34.33 -39.36 32.81
CA HIS A 34 33.88 -39.65 31.43
C HIS A 34 32.41 -40.09 31.21
N SER A 35 31.69 -39.23 30.50
CA SER A 35 30.48 -39.53 29.72
C SER A 35 30.78 -40.38 28.49
N LEU A 36 29.80 -41.16 28.02
CA LEU A 36 29.68 -41.73 26.65
C LEU A 36 28.15 -41.94 26.41
N GLU A 37 27.55 -41.41 25.34
CA GLU A 37 27.44 -41.98 23.98
C GLU A 37 26.54 -43.24 23.90
N ASP A 38 25.77 -43.53 22.84
CA ASP A 38 25.15 -42.74 21.74
C ASP A 38 24.20 -43.71 20.97
N ILE A 39 23.54 -43.24 19.90
CA ILE A 39 23.00 -44.03 18.75
C ILE A 39 21.70 -44.85 18.98
N ALA A 40 20.62 -44.30 18.40
CA ALA A 40 19.52 -44.88 17.62
C ALA A 40 19.26 -46.41 17.53
N VAL A 41 17.97 -46.80 17.35
CA VAL A 41 17.41 -47.54 16.16
C VAL A 41 16.03 -48.21 16.45
N THR A 42 15.05 -47.97 15.55
CA THR A 42 13.78 -48.69 15.24
C THR A 42 12.56 -48.78 16.19
N ARG A 43 11.38 -48.63 15.54
CA ARG A 43 10.06 -49.15 15.97
C ARG A 43 10.04 -50.69 15.99
N LYS A 44 9.33 -51.31 16.94
CA LYS A 44 8.18 -52.22 16.65
C LYS A 44 7.44 -52.74 17.90
N ASP A 45 6.12 -52.58 17.84
CA ASP A 45 5.03 -53.53 18.16
C ASP A 45 4.82 -54.15 19.57
N ILE A 46 3.53 -54.32 19.89
CA ILE A 46 2.89 -55.28 20.84
C ILE A 46 3.01 -54.96 22.36
N GLN A 47 1.98 -55.17 23.21
CA GLN A 47 0.50 -55.10 23.11
C GLN A 47 -0.09 -55.33 24.53
N ASP A 48 -1.27 -54.77 24.81
CA ASP A 48 -2.33 -55.26 25.72
C ASP A 48 -2.09 -55.66 27.21
N GLY A 49 -3.16 -55.55 28.02
CA GLY A 49 -3.29 -56.17 29.35
C GLY A 49 -3.08 -55.21 30.53
N ALA A 50 -3.99 -54.29 30.87
CA ALA A 50 -5.35 -54.49 31.43
C ALA A 50 -5.39 -54.98 32.90
N THR A 51 -6.30 -54.40 33.68
CA THR A 51 -6.85 -54.88 34.99
C THR A 51 -5.89 -54.93 36.20
N THR A 52 -6.29 -54.77 37.48
CA THR A 52 -7.44 -54.16 38.21
C THR A 52 -7.09 -54.14 39.71
N GLU A 53 -7.66 -53.21 40.50
CA GLU A 53 -7.99 -53.37 41.94
C GLU A 53 -6.87 -53.64 42.99
N SER A 54 -7.04 -53.40 44.31
CA SER A 54 -7.85 -52.44 45.08
C SER A 54 -7.50 -52.49 46.60
N ILE A 55 -8.17 -51.63 47.40
CA ILE A 55 -8.52 -51.75 48.85
C ILE A 55 -7.60 -51.15 49.95
N GLY A 56 -8.23 -50.26 50.74
CA GLY A 56 -8.09 -50.11 52.19
C GLY A 56 -7.71 -48.69 52.65
N SER A 57 -8.40 -47.96 53.54
CA SER A 57 -9.70 -48.09 54.26
C SER A 57 -10.05 -46.70 54.90
N HIS A 58 -11.08 -46.41 55.71
CA HIS A 58 -12.16 -47.17 56.38
C HIS A 58 -13.37 -46.22 56.72
N SER A 59 -14.59 -46.76 56.87
CA SER A 59 -15.82 -46.34 57.61
C SER A 59 -15.93 -44.93 58.28
N SER A 60 -17.10 -44.25 58.35
CA SER A 60 -18.51 -44.71 58.48
C SER A 60 -19.52 -43.55 58.15
N HIS A 61 -20.86 -43.55 58.32
CA HIS A 61 -21.88 -44.50 58.82
C HIS A 61 -23.30 -44.11 58.30
N ASN A 62 -24.17 -45.10 58.06
CA ASN A 62 -25.67 -45.10 58.12
C ASN A 62 -26.57 -44.11 57.31
N ALA A 63 -27.79 -44.45 56.86
CA ALA A 63 -28.47 -45.74 56.57
C ALA A 63 -29.94 -45.52 56.05
N TYR A 64 -30.29 -46.07 54.86
CA TYR A 64 -31.66 -46.51 54.42
C TYR A 64 -32.82 -45.46 54.38
N SER A 65 -33.97 -45.62 53.69
CA SER A 65 -34.56 -46.71 52.87
C SER A 65 -35.48 -46.17 51.74
N ARG A 66 -35.92 -47.06 50.84
CA ARG A 66 -36.87 -46.88 49.73
C ARG A 66 -38.33 -46.70 50.21
N HIS A 67 -39.16 -45.93 49.47
CA HIS A 67 -40.31 -46.47 48.71
C HIS A 67 -41.03 -45.41 47.86
N ALA A 68 -41.67 -45.84 46.77
CA ALA A 68 -42.49 -45.01 45.90
C ALA A 68 -43.99 -45.17 46.20
N THR A 69 -44.78 -44.09 46.07
CA THR A 69 -46.17 -44.13 45.57
C THR A 69 -46.63 -42.77 45.04
N ARG A 70 -47.68 -42.78 44.21
CA ARG A 70 -48.19 -41.64 43.42
C ARG A 70 -49.22 -40.77 44.18
N HIS A 71 -49.49 -39.61 43.56
CA HIS A 71 -50.80 -38.96 43.32
C HIS A 71 -51.24 -37.71 44.12
N HIS A 72 -51.53 -36.68 43.32
CA HIS A 72 -52.56 -35.63 43.41
C HIS A 72 -52.38 -34.36 44.29
N ARG A 73 -52.27 -33.23 43.56
CA ARG A 73 -52.99 -31.93 43.68
C ARG A 73 -53.42 -31.46 45.09
N HIS A 74 -53.06 -30.24 45.45
CA HIS A 74 -53.75 -29.02 44.93
C HIS A 74 -52.93 -27.74 45.19
N ASP A 75 -53.44 -26.62 44.66
CA ASP A 75 -52.85 -25.28 44.61
C ASP A 75 -52.70 -24.61 46.00
N SER A 76 -51.76 -23.67 46.16
CA SER A 76 -52.06 -22.22 46.13
C SER A 76 -50.95 -21.32 46.71
N TYR A 77 -50.58 -20.30 45.91
CA TYR A 77 -50.15 -18.93 46.23
C TYR A 77 -49.36 -18.55 47.52
N ASP A 78 -48.12 -18.11 47.25
CA ASP A 78 -47.52 -16.79 47.57
C ASP A 78 -46.68 -16.50 48.85
N ARG A 79 -45.56 -15.79 48.60
CA ARG A 79 -44.68 -14.95 49.46
C ARG A 79 -44.26 -15.48 50.86
N ALA A 80 -42.99 -15.52 51.24
CA ALA A 80 -41.95 -14.50 51.02
C ALA A 80 -40.51 -15.01 51.27
N SER A 81 -39.56 -14.25 50.72
CA SER A 81 -38.09 -14.33 50.81
C SER A 81 -37.41 -14.73 52.13
N SER A 82 -36.41 -15.62 52.05
CA SER A 82 -35.10 -15.41 52.70
C SER A 82 -33.94 -16.13 51.97
N LEU A 83 -32.91 -15.33 51.68
CA LEU A 83 -31.53 -15.61 51.22
C LEU A 83 -30.94 -17.03 51.37
N GLY A 84 -30.12 -17.42 50.38
CA GLY A 84 -28.86 -18.15 50.64
C GLY A 84 -28.56 -19.36 49.75
N ALA A 85 -27.94 -19.16 48.58
CA ALA A 85 -27.21 -20.22 47.86
C ALA A 85 -26.09 -19.66 46.98
N HIS A 86 -24.90 -20.26 47.06
CA HIS A 86 -23.75 -19.92 46.23
C HIS A 86 -24.05 -20.15 44.74
N LYS A 87 -23.75 -19.16 43.89
CA LYS A 87 -23.83 -19.31 42.44
C LYS A 87 -22.45 -19.68 41.87
N ASN A 88 -22.34 -20.89 41.33
CA ASN A 88 -21.57 -21.06 40.11
C ASN A 88 -22.30 -20.26 39.03
N HIS A 89 -21.63 -19.30 38.40
CA HIS A 89 -22.19 -18.55 37.28
C HIS A 89 -22.10 -19.39 35.99
N THR A 90 -22.99 -20.39 35.88
CA THR A 90 -23.37 -20.90 34.56
C THR A 90 -24.06 -19.80 33.76
N LEU A 91 -23.68 -19.70 32.48
CA LEU A 91 -24.20 -18.74 31.50
C LEU A 91 -25.70 -18.50 31.65
N THR A 92 -26.08 -17.28 32.05
CA THR A 92 -27.49 -16.91 32.24
C THR A 92 -28.18 -16.67 30.90
N ARG A 93 -28.72 -17.78 30.37
CA ARG A 93 -29.91 -17.90 29.50
C ARG A 93 -30.64 -16.58 29.20
N ARG A 94 -30.77 -16.23 27.91
CA ARG A 94 -31.78 -15.28 27.40
C ARG A 94 -32.79 -15.97 26.49
N ASP A 95 -33.88 -15.28 26.20
CA ASP A 95 -35.15 -15.84 25.77
C ASP A 95 -35.12 -16.57 24.42
N TYR A 96 -35.31 -17.89 24.48
CA TYR A 96 -36.07 -18.63 23.47
C TYR A 96 -37.57 -18.54 23.74
N SER A 97 -38.01 -17.70 24.68
CA SER A 97 -39.43 -17.58 24.98
C SER A 97 -40.16 -16.72 23.95
N CYS A 98 -41.35 -17.16 23.60
CA CYS A 98 -42.16 -16.57 22.55
C CYS A 98 -43.64 -16.62 22.91
N SER A 99 -44.43 -15.79 22.24
CA SER A 99 -45.87 -15.69 22.44
C SER A 99 -46.58 -15.25 21.17
N ALA A 100 -47.90 -15.11 21.23
CA ALA A 100 -48.69 -14.58 20.11
C ALA A 100 -48.35 -13.11 19.78
N SER A 101 -47.81 -12.35 20.74
CA SER A 101 -47.39 -10.95 20.57
C SER A 101 -45.88 -10.74 20.49
N ASN A 102 -45.08 -11.78 20.74
CA ASN A 102 -43.62 -11.79 20.61
C ASN A 102 -43.19 -13.05 19.84
N PRO A 103 -43.17 -13.03 18.50
CA PRO A 103 -42.73 -14.16 17.69
C PRO A 103 -41.22 -14.43 17.89
N CYS A 104 -40.76 -15.61 17.46
CA CYS A 104 -39.36 -16.00 17.53
C CYS A 104 -38.50 -15.11 16.62
N SER A 105 -37.48 -14.50 17.22
CA SER A 105 -36.54 -13.58 16.55
C SER A 105 -35.72 -14.24 15.45
N ASN A 106 -35.47 -15.56 15.55
CA ASN A 106 -34.80 -16.36 14.52
C ASN A 106 -35.75 -16.91 13.44
N GLY A 107 -37.04 -16.51 13.44
CA GLY A 107 -38.01 -17.00 12.47
C GLY A 107 -38.53 -18.43 12.71
N ALA A 108 -38.10 -19.09 13.78
CA ALA A 108 -38.52 -20.46 14.12
C ALA A 108 -39.99 -20.53 14.59
N CYS A 109 -40.56 -21.73 14.67
CA CYS A 109 -41.91 -21.91 15.20
C CYS A 109 -41.94 -21.66 16.71
N CYS A 110 -42.94 -20.91 17.17
CA CYS A 110 -43.19 -20.75 18.60
C CYS A 110 -44.04 -21.93 19.12
N GLY A 111 -43.39 -22.90 19.78
CA GLY A 111 -44.04 -24.09 20.31
C GLY A 111 -45.03 -23.79 21.45
N ALA A 112 -45.89 -24.78 21.75
CA ALA A 112 -46.98 -24.65 22.72
C ALA A 112 -46.58 -24.26 24.15
N THR A 113 -45.31 -24.49 24.53
CA THR A 113 -44.72 -24.06 25.81
C THR A 113 -44.18 -22.63 25.79
N GLY A 114 -44.40 -21.89 24.70
CA GLY A 114 -43.77 -20.60 24.44
C GLY A 114 -42.27 -20.73 24.27
N ILE A 115 -41.79 -21.72 23.51
CA ILE A 115 -40.36 -21.93 23.21
C ILE A 115 -40.14 -22.02 21.69
N CYS A 116 -39.14 -21.31 21.18
CA CYS A 116 -38.76 -21.31 19.76
C CYS A 116 -38.03 -22.58 19.31
N GLY A 117 -38.40 -23.12 18.15
CA GLY A 117 -37.69 -24.23 17.50
C GLY A 117 -38.32 -24.68 16.16
N TYR A 118 -37.78 -25.73 15.57
CA TYR A 118 -38.18 -26.28 14.27
C TYR A 118 -38.62 -27.74 14.38
N GLY A 119 -39.42 -28.19 13.41
CA GLY A 119 -39.92 -29.56 13.36
C GLY A 119 -41.14 -29.81 14.26
N PRO A 120 -41.62 -31.07 14.35
CA PRO A 120 -42.95 -31.38 14.88
C PRO A 120 -43.21 -30.95 16.34
N THR A 121 -42.16 -30.85 17.17
CA THR A 121 -42.26 -30.44 18.58
C THR A 121 -42.69 -28.97 18.73
N TYR A 122 -42.25 -28.09 17.82
CA TYR A 122 -42.44 -26.64 17.91
C TYR A 122 -43.40 -26.12 16.85
N CYS A 123 -43.39 -26.70 15.66
CA CYS A 123 -44.26 -26.38 14.52
C CYS A 123 -45.57 -27.19 14.49
N GLY A 124 -45.73 -28.13 15.42
CA GLY A 124 -46.88 -29.03 15.46
C GLY A 124 -48.12 -28.44 16.15
N THR A 125 -49.02 -29.33 16.56
CA THR A 125 -50.27 -28.97 17.24
C THR A 125 -50.01 -28.16 18.52
N GLY A 126 -50.63 -26.98 18.60
CA GLY A 126 -50.46 -26.06 19.73
C GLY A 126 -49.38 -24.99 19.54
N CYS A 127 -48.71 -24.97 18.39
CA CYS A 127 -47.87 -23.83 18.00
C CYS A 127 -48.65 -22.50 18.05
N ILE A 128 -47.97 -21.45 18.51
CA ILE A 128 -48.53 -20.14 18.86
C ILE A 128 -48.31 -19.11 17.74
N SER A 129 -47.17 -19.18 17.04
CA SER A 129 -46.80 -18.29 15.93
C SER A 129 -45.70 -18.92 15.07
N GLN A 130 -45.55 -18.47 13.80
CA GLN A 130 -44.56 -18.97 12.83
C GLN A 130 -44.63 -20.50 12.55
N CYS A 131 -45.81 -21.11 12.67
CA CYS A 131 -45.98 -22.57 12.73
C CYS A 131 -45.61 -23.34 11.45
N ASP A 132 -45.51 -22.67 10.30
CA ASP A 132 -45.08 -23.30 9.05
C ASP A 132 -43.56 -23.23 8.84
N ALA A 133 -42.80 -22.56 9.73
CA ALA A 133 -41.38 -22.35 9.57
C ALA A 133 -40.59 -23.67 9.46
N LYS A 134 -39.58 -23.65 8.59
CA LYS A 134 -38.66 -24.75 8.35
C LYS A 134 -37.25 -24.32 8.74
N ALA A 135 -36.43 -25.28 9.15
CA ALA A 135 -35.01 -25.03 9.27
C ALA A 135 -34.44 -24.71 7.88
N GLU A 136 -33.30 -24.03 7.84
CA GLU A 136 -32.61 -23.74 6.58
C GLU A 136 -32.08 -25.01 5.91
N CYS A 137 -31.67 -26.00 6.71
CA CYS A 137 -31.07 -27.25 6.26
C CYS A 137 -31.30 -28.38 7.28
N GLY A 138 -30.91 -29.61 6.91
CA GLY A 138 -30.99 -30.79 7.75
C GLY A 138 -32.39 -31.41 7.84
N LYS A 139 -32.64 -32.12 8.96
CA LYS A 139 -33.84 -32.96 9.15
C LYS A 139 -35.17 -32.19 9.08
N TYR A 140 -35.16 -30.91 9.46
CA TYR A 140 -36.37 -30.08 9.58
C TYR A 140 -36.48 -29.00 8.50
N ALA A 141 -35.69 -29.12 7.43
CA ALA A 141 -35.76 -28.25 6.27
C ALA A 141 -37.01 -28.47 5.42
N GLN A 142 -37.21 -27.58 4.44
CA GLN A 142 -38.26 -27.71 3.44
C GLN A 142 -38.13 -29.03 2.66
N ASN A 143 -36.90 -29.44 2.34
CA ASN A 143 -36.57 -30.78 1.86
C ASN A 143 -35.85 -31.55 2.99
N PRO A 144 -36.49 -32.53 3.66
CA PRO A 144 -35.87 -33.22 4.79
C PRO A 144 -34.58 -33.94 4.40
N GLY A 145 -33.46 -33.57 5.03
CA GLY A 145 -32.13 -34.12 4.75
C GLY A 145 -31.27 -33.28 3.81
N GLU A 146 -31.70 -32.06 3.45
CA GLU A 146 -30.91 -31.07 2.72
C GLU A 146 -29.60 -30.74 3.45
N THR A 147 -28.46 -30.80 2.76
CA THR A 147 -27.13 -30.64 3.36
C THR A 147 -26.93 -29.23 3.89
N CYS A 148 -26.49 -29.07 5.14
CA CYS A 148 -26.12 -27.76 5.68
C CYS A 148 -24.78 -27.27 5.11
N PRO A 149 -24.58 -25.95 4.97
CA PRO A 149 -23.27 -25.38 4.68
C PRO A 149 -22.17 -25.94 5.60
N LEU A 150 -20.98 -26.13 5.04
CA LEU A 150 -19.80 -26.66 5.72
C LEU A 150 -20.01 -28.07 6.34
N ASN A 151 -20.92 -28.87 5.78
CA ASN A 151 -21.28 -30.23 6.24
C ASN A 151 -21.63 -30.30 7.75
N THR A 152 -22.28 -29.25 8.25
CA THR A 152 -22.66 -29.12 9.66
C THR A 152 -24.03 -29.76 9.96
N CYS A 153 -24.45 -29.80 11.23
CA CYS A 153 -25.75 -30.34 11.64
C CYS A 153 -26.64 -29.27 12.27
N CYS A 154 -27.83 -29.06 11.68
CA CYS A 154 -28.84 -28.14 12.23
C CYS A 154 -29.71 -28.85 13.28
N SER A 155 -29.69 -28.33 14.51
CA SER A 155 -30.50 -28.82 15.64
C SER A 155 -31.97 -28.40 15.55
N GLU A 156 -32.82 -28.98 16.41
CA GLU A 156 -34.23 -28.61 16.51
C GLU A 156 -34.48 -27.17 17.00
N PHE A 157 -33.44 -26.45 17.43
CA PHE A 157 -33.52 -25.04 17.85
C PHE A 157 -32.99 -24.06 16.78
N GLY A 158 -32.51 -24.57 15.64
CA GLY A 158 -31.85 -23.78 14.60
C GLY A 158 -30.36 -23.53 14.84
N PHE A 159 -29.80 -23.99 15.97
CA PHE A 159 -28.36 -23.94 16.19
C PHE A 159 -27.67 -25.00 15.36
N VAL A 160 -26.63 -24.57 14.67
CA VAL A 160 -25.68 -25.44 14.00
C VAL A 160 -24.68 -25.90 15.06
N SER A 161 -24.63 -27.20 15.34
CA SER A 161 -23.75 -27.77 16.37
C SER A 161 -22.98 -28.99 15.87
N ASP A 162 -21.80 -29.20 16.44
CA ASP A 162 -20.98 -30.40 16.22
C ASP A 162 -21.73 -31.69 16.58
N THR A 163 -22.50 -31.66 17.68
CA THR A 163 -23.09 -32.86 18.27
C THR A 163 -24.50 -33.16 17.76
N SER A 164 -24.61 -33.81 16.59
CA SER A 164 -25.38 -35.07 16.43
C SER A 164 -25.47 -35.54 14.97
N GLY A 165 -24.80 -36.65 14.61
CA GLY A 165 -25.06 -37.26 13.29
C GLY A 165 -24.22 -38.47 12.89
N SER A 166 -22.90 -38.40 13.04
CA SER A 166 -21.97 -39.52 12.80
C SER A 166 -20.56 -39.17 13.30
N HIS A 167 -19.73 -40.18 13.55
CA HIS A 167 -18.42 -40.01 14.18
C HIS A 167 -17.41 -39.30 13.25
N TRP A 168 -17.17 -38.01 13.46
CA TRP A 168 -15.86 -37.41 13.17
C TRP A 168 -15.03 -37.38 14.46
N SER A 169 -14.36 -38.49 14.77
CA SER A 169 -13.42 -38.52 15.89
C SER A 169 -12.07 -37.96 15.43
N LEU A 170 -11.73 -36.74 15.88
CA LEU A 170 -10.50 -36.00 15.53
C LEU A 170 -9.23 -36.90 15.57
N GLU A 171 -9.17 -37.86 16.51
CA GLU A 171 -8.05 -38.79 16.69
C GLU A 171 -7.86 -39.86 15.60
N LYS A 172 -8.88 -40.18 14.79
CA LYS A 172 -8.76 -41.23 13.75
C LYS A 172 -8.18 -40.67 12.46
N ASP A 173 -8.71 -39.56 11.96
CA ASP A 173 -8.37 -39.07 10.63
C ASP A 173 -7.11 -38.20 10.63
N LEU A 174 -6.75 -37.58 11.76
CA LEU A 174 -5.40 -37.02 11.97
C LEU A 174 -4.28 -38.06 11.82
N ARG A 175 -4.55 -39.38 11.93
CA ARG A 175 -3.52 -40.41 11.66
C ARG A 175 -3.16 -40.55 10.18
N VAL A 176 -4.04 -40.13 9.26
CA VAL A 176 -3.78 -40.11 7.82
C VAL A 176 -2.96 -38.87 7.44
N ILE A 177 -3.16 -37.75 8.17
CA ILE A 177 -2.50 -36.46 7.91
C ILE A 177 -1.11 -36.39 8.57
N ARG A 178 -0.88 -37.07 9.70
CA ARG A 178 0.36 -37.06 10.50
C ARG A 178 1.65 -37.53 9.81
N ASP A 179 1.59 -38.14 8.63
CA ASP A 179 2.80 -38.49 7.86
C ASP A 179 3.36 -37.31 7.03
N VAL A 180 2.69 -36.15 7.02
CA VAL A 180 3.21 -34.90 6.41
C VAL A 180 3.91 -34.04 7.45
N LYS A 181 5.25 -34.03 7.43
CA LYS A 181 6.04 -33.03 8.18
C LYS A 181 6.02 -31.68 7.47
N ALA A 182 5.06 -30.83 7.82
CA ALA A 182 5.13 -29.41 7.50
C ALA A 182 6.09 -28.69 8.47
N THR A 183 7.15 -28.07 7.96
CA THR A 183 7.95 -27.09 8.72
C THR A 183 7.36 -25.71 8.48
N ALA A 184 6.53 -25.21 9.39
CA ALA A 184 5.99 -23.85 9.32
C ALA A 184 7.13 -22.83 9.28
N SER A 185 7.39 -22.34 8.08
CA SER A 185 8.50 -21.40 7.77
C SER A 185 7.98 -20.11 7.15
N SER A 186 6.70 -20.10 6.76
CA SER A 186 5.93 -19.05 6.12
C SER A 186 5.27 -18.16 7.16
N ILE A 187 5.87 -16.99 7.39
CA ILE A 187 5.17 -15.84 7.98
C ILE A 187 4.74 -14.92 6.84
N LEU A 188 3.46 -14.62 6.82
CA LEU A 188 2.82 -13.62 5.98
C LEU A 188 2.48 -12.42 6.86
N SER A 189 2.64 -11.19 6.38
CA SER A 189 2.29 -10.00 7.17
C SER A 189 1.49 -8.98 6.38
N HIS A 190 0.28 -8.65 6.84
CA HIS A 190 -0.41 -7.46 6.36
C HIS A 190 0.26 -6.19 6.92
N GLN A 191 0.32 -5.15 6.09
CA GLN A 191 0.78 -3.80 6.45
C GLN A 191 -0.32 -2.81 6.07
N GLU A 192 -0.77 -1.97 7.00
CA GLU A 192 -1.71 -0.90 6.67
C GLU A 192 -1.09 0.14 5.72
N ALA A 193 -1.88 0.64 4.76
CA ALA A 193 -1.48 1.60 3.72
C ALA A 193 -1.25 3.04 4.24
N LYS A 194 -0.76 3.20 5.47
CA LYS A 194 -0.50 4.50 6.12
C LYS A 194 0.99 4.89 5.97
N PRO A 195 1.32 6.08 5.42
CA PRO A 195 2.71 6.51 5.19
C PRO A 195 3.64 6.54 6.41
N GLN A 196 3.08 6.51 7.63
CA GLN A 196 3.82 6.59 8.89
C GLN A 196 4.17 5.20 9.46
N HIS A 197 3.61 4.13 8.87
CA HIS A 197 3.59 2.76 9.41
C HIS A 197 4.27 1.74 8.47
N MET A 198 5.19 2.21 7.63
CA MET A 198 5.94 1.37 6.70
C MET A 198 6.78 0.32 7.43
N ILE A 199 6.73 -0.95 6.96
CA ILE A 199 7.61 -2.01 7.45
C ILE A 199 9.07 -1.56 7.31
N GLN A 200 9.76 -1.44 8.44
CA GLN A 200 11.20 -1.17 8.41
C GLN A 200 11.93 -2.38 7.86
N HIS A 201 13.03 -2.13 7.14
CA HIS A 201 13.87 -3.13 6.46
C HIS A 201 14.38 -4.30 7.33
N THR A 202 14.20 -4.22 8.65
CA THR A 202 14.63 -5.17 9.68
C THR A 202 13.77 -6.43 9.75
N THR A 203 12.43 -6.34 9.66
CA THR A 203 11.52 -7.48 9.89
C THR A 203 11.32 -8.34 8.66
N ALA A 204 11.30 -7.74 7.46
CA ALA A 204 11.10 -8.42 6.18
C ALA A 204 12.06 -9.60 5.93
N HIS A 205 13.29 -9.55 6.46
CA HIS A 205 14.25 -10.66 6.36
C HIS A 205 13.70 -11.98 6.92
N TYR A 206 12.83 -11.90 7.93
CA TYR A 206 12.31 -13.04 8.70
C TYR A 206 10.91 -13.52 8.24
N MET A 207 10.33 -12.87 7.21
CA MET A 207 9.03 -13.17 6.62
C MET A 207 9.20 -13.85 5.26
N ASN A 208 8.20 -14.60 4.81
CA ASN A 208 8.22 -15.21 3.47
C ASN A 208 7.35 -14.43 2.48
N SER A 209 6.28 -13.81 2.97
CA SER A 209 5.51 -12.88 2.16
C SER A 209 5.08 -11.63 2.93
N VAL A 210 4.92 -10.52 2.20
CA VAL A 210 4.35 -9.26 2.71
C VAL A 210 3.10 -8.94 1.91
N TYR A 211 2.04 -8.51 2.58
CA TYR A 211 0.74 -8.20 2.02
C TYR A 211 0.46 -6.71 2.20
N PHE A 212 0.30 -5.98 1.10
CA PHE A 212 -0.10 -4.57 1.14
C PHE A 212 -1.61 -4.46 1.42
N ALA A 213 -2.02 -3.88 2.55
CA ALA A 213 -3.41 -3.77 2.98
C ALA A 213 -3.87 -2.30 3.03
N PHE A 214 -4.71 -1.80 2.12
CA PHE A 214 -5.35 -2.47 0.99
C PHE A 214 -5.25 -1.61 -0.27
N ALA A 215 -5.34 -2.26 -1.43
CA ALA A 215 -5.74 -1.59 -2.66
C ALA A 215 -7.26 -1.73 -2.83
N PHE A 216 -7.88 -0.70 -3.42
CA PHE A 216 -9.31 -0.68 -3.75
C PHE A 216 -9.49 -0.90 -5.26
N VAL A 217 -10.74 -0.96 -5.71
CA VAL A 217 -11.11 -1.11 -7.12
C VAL A 217 -11.93 0.11 -7.53
N ASP A 218 -11.56 0.77 -8.62
CA ASP A 218 -12.37 1.86 -9.17
C ASP A 218 -13.70 1.30 -9.72
N PRO A 219 -14.87 1.80 -9.26
CA PRO A 219 -16.16 1.25 -9.69
C PRO A 219 -16.50 1.41 -11.18
N SER A 220 -15.79 2.29 -11.90
CA SER A 220 -16.07 2.64 -13.30
C SER A 220 -15.16 1.94 -14.32
N SER A 221 -13.89 1.72 -13.99
CA SER A 221 -12.89 1.07 -14.84
C SER A 221 -12.52 -0.35 -14.41
N TYR A 222 -12.85 -0.73 -13.17
CA TYR A 222 -12.36 -1.92 -12.49
C TYR A 222 -10.82 -1.98 -12.39
N GLU A 223 -10.15 -0.83 -12.40
CA GLU A 223 -8.70 -0.74 -12.15
C GLU A 223 -8.42 -0.85 -10.66
N VAL A 224 -7.27 -1.44 -10.32
CA VAL A 224 -6.78 -1.51 -8.94
C VAL A 224 -6.12 -0.18 -8.59
N VAL A 225 -6.55 0.44 -7.49
CA VAL A 225 -6.20 1.81 -7.10
C VAL A 225 -5.86 1.91 -5.60
N ALA A 226 -5.27 3.01 -5.17
CA ALA A 226 -5.11 3.30 -3.74
C ALA A 226 -6.48 3.46 -3.04
N MET A 227 -6.58 3.08 -1.76
CA MET A 227 -7.87 3.07 -1.02
C MET A 227 -8.56 4.44 -0.95
N ASP A 228 -7.78 5.52 -0.89
CA ASP A 228 -8.27 6.89 -0.90
C ASP A 228 -7.23 7.87 -1.48
N SER A 229 -7.59 9.14 -1.64
CA SER A 229 -6.66 10.17 -2.16
C SER A 229 -5.59 10.63 -1.17
N SER A 230 -5.59 10.14 0.07
CA SER A 230 -4.55 10.40 1.08
C SER A 230 -3.44 9.34 1.05
N THR A 231 -3.76 8.13 0.56
CA THR A 231 -2.87 6.99 0.38
C THR A 231 -2.02 7.16 -0.90
N PRO A 232 -0.68 7.34 -0.82
CA PRO A 232 0.16 7.52 -1.99
C PRO A 232 0.36 6.22 -2.79
N GLU A 233 0.14 6.26 -4.10
CA GLU A 233 0.48 5.16 -5.03
C GLU A 233 1.98 4.77 -5.00
N SER A 234 2.86 5.64 -4.49
CA SER A 234 4.27 5.31 -4.30
C SER A 234 4.49 4.17 -3.30
N LEU A 235 3.60 4.02 -2.30
CA LEU A 235 3.69 2.96 -1.30
C LEU A 235 3.65 1.57 -1.91
N PHE A 236 2.94 1.37 -3.04
CA PHE A 236 2.98 0.11 -3.78
C PHE A 236 4.40 -0.25 -4.23
N LYS A 237 5.12 0.72 -4.83
CA LYS A 237 6.52 0.53 -5.28
C LYS A 237 7.49 0.43 -4.11
N GLU A 238 7.26 1.20 -3.05
CA GLU A 238 8.10 1.15 -1.85
C GLU A 238 7.97 -0.19 -1.11
N THR A 239 6.78 -0.81 -1.13
CA THR A 239 6.53 -2.14 -0.55
C THR A 239 7.16 -3.26 -1.40
N THR A 240 7.00 -3.24 -2.73
CA THR A 240 7.62 -4.25 -3.60
C THR A 240 9.15 -4.12 -3.66
N ASN A 241 9.70 -2.92 -3.44
CA ASN A 241 11.15 -2.70 -3.27
C ASN A 241 11.77 -3.46 -2.09
N ILE A 242 10.99 -4.00 -1.15
CA ILE A 242 11.51 -4.86 -0.06
C ILE A 242 12.28 -6.07 -0.60
N LYS A 243 11.97 -6.54 -1.81
CA LYS A 243 12.73 -7.58 -2.55
C LYS A 243 14.22 -7.27 -2.73
N SER A 244 14.61 -6.00 -2.71
CA SER A 244 16.04 -5.60 -2.75
C SER A 244 16.84 -5.98 -1.50
N ILE A 245 16.16 -6.36 -0.42
CA ILE A 245 16.72 -6.75 0.89
C ILE A 245 16.67 -8.27 1.06
N LYS A 246 15.61 -8.89 0.52
CA LYS A 246 15.36 -10.32 0.53
C LYS A 246 14.81 -10.76 -0.83
N GLU A 247 15.66 -11.30 -1.69
CA GLU A 247 15.32 -11.63 -3.09
C GLU A 247 14.30 -12.78 -3.22
N ASP A 248 14.12 -13.60 -2.19
CA ASP A 248 13.16 -14.71 -2.12
C ASP A 248 11.84 -14.36 -1.41
N ILE A 249 11.58 -13.08 -1.10
CA ILE A 249 10.31 -12.65 -0.49
C ILE A 249 9.23 -12.43 -1.56
N SER A 250 8.04 -12.93 -1.30
CA SER A 250 6.87 -12.69 -2.15
C SER A 250 6.07 -11.47 -1.65
N VAL A 251 5.70 -10.55 -2.52
CA VAL A 251 4.92 -9.35 -2.14
C VAL A 251 3.56 -9.41 -2.81
N PHE A 252 2.50 -9.49 -2.01
CA PHE A 252 1.11 -9.54 -2.43
C PHE A 252 0.43 -8.18 -2.23
N VAL A 253 -0.57 -7.88 -3.06
CA VAL A 253 -1.52 -6.79 -2.81
C VAL A 253 -2.85 -7.36 -2.37
N SER A 254 -3.43 -6.84 -1.29
CA SER A 254 -4.72 -7.27 -0.76
C SER A 254 -5.81 -6.34 -1.26
N ILE A 255 -6.89 -6.89 -1.82
CA ILE A 255 -8.03 -6.14 -2.35
C ILE A 255 -9.27 -6.45 -1.51
N GLY A 256 -9.85 -5.42 -0.90
CA GLY A 256 -11.01 -5.52 -0.02
C GLY A 256 -10.75 -4.92 1.37
N GLY A 257 -11.02 -5.71 2.41
CA GLY A 257 -10.96 -5.33 3.82
C GLY A 257 -12.24 -4.67 4.33
N TRP A 258 -12.39 -4.61 5.66
CA TRP A 258 -13.64 -4.21 6.32
C TRP A 258 -14.25 -2.91 5.80
N THR A 259 -13.48 -1.85 5.59
CA THR A 259 -14.01 -0.57 5.12
C THR A 259 -14.44 -0.57 3.64
N PHE A 260 -13.94 -1.51 2.82
CA PHE A 260 -14.35 -1.65 1.42
C PHE A 260 -15.82 -2.11 1.33
N SER A 261 -16.26 -2.96 2.27
CA SER A 261 -17.62 -3.51 2.32
C SER A 261 -18.58 -2.74 3.27
N ASP A 262 -18.23 -1.51 3.66
CA ASP A 262 -19.08 -0.71 4.54
C ASP A 262 -20.39 -0.26 3.88
N ASN A 263 -21.47 -0.30 4.67
CA ASN A 263 -22.84 -0.09 4.20
C ASN A 263 -23.05 1.30 3.57
N GLY A 264 -23.58 1.31 2.34
CA GLY A 264 -23.89 2.55 1.61
C GLY A 264 -22.71 3.19 0.87
N THR A 265 -21.55 2.52 0.81
CA THR A 265 -20.40 2.95 0.00
C THR A 265 -20.53 2.50 -1.46
N ALA A 266 -19.76 3.13 -2.37
CA ALA A 266 -19.70 2.73 -3.78
C ALA A 266 -18.93 1.40 -4.01
N THR A 267 -18.08 1.00 -3.06
CA THR A 267 -17.29 -0.23 -3.11
C THR A 267 -18.05 -1.45 -2.59
N GLN A 268 -19.02 -1.27 -1.68
CA GLN A 268 -19.77 -2.36 -1.07
C GLN A 268 -20.31 -3.42 -2.06
N PRO A 269 -21.06 -3.08 -3.12
CA PRO A 269 -21.59 -4.09 -4.05
C PRO A 269 -20.54 -4.57 -5.07
N LEU A 270 -19.37 -3.93 -5.15
CA LEU A 270 -18.51 -3.96 -6.32
C LEU A 270 -17.89 -5.34 -6.59
N LEU A 271 -17.40 -6.03 -5.55
CA LEU A 271 -16.87 -7.39 -5.72
C LEU A 271 -17.96 -8.39 -6.12
N GLY A 272 -19.17 -8.28 -5.57
CA GLY A 272 -20.32 -9.11 -6.00
C GLY A 272 -20.77 -8.82 -7.43
N GLU A 273 -20.79 -7.55 -7.84
CA GLU A 273 -21.07 -7.15 -9.22
C GLU A 273 -20.02 -7.64 -10.22
N ILE A 274 -18.74 -7.51 -9.88
CA ILE A 274 -17.63 -8.04 -10.69
C ILE A 274 -17.73 -9.56 -10.76
N ALA A 275 -17.94 -10.23 -9.62
CA ALA A 275 -18.02 -11.68 -9.53
C ALA A 275 -19.21 -12.27 -10.31
N ALA A 276 -20.34 -11.56 -10.40
CA ALA A 276 -21.53 -12.03 -11.12
C ALA A 276 -21.37 -12.01 -12.66
N ASP A 277 -20.74 -10.99 -13.22
CA ASP A 277 -20.68 -10.77 -14.68
C ASP A 277 -19.35 -11.24 -15.31
N GLU A 278 -19.41 -12.12 -16.32
CA GLU A 278 -18.20 -12.69 -16.96
C GLU A 278 -17.31 -11.63 -17.63
N THR A 279 -17.91 -10.59 -18.20
CA THR A 279 -17.18 -9.49 -18.84
C THR A 279 -16.47 -8.66 -17.80
N LYS A 280 -17.15 -8.35 -16.68
CA LYS A 280 -16.53 -7.64 -15.54
C LYS A 280 -15.42 -8.47 -14.90
N ARG A 281 -15.63 -9.77 -14.63
CA ARG A 281 -14.59 -10.70 -14.12
C ARG A 281 -13.34 -10.67 -15.00
N LYS A 282 -13.50 -10.76 -16.33
CA LYS A 282 -12.38 -10.74 -17.28
C LYS A 282 -11.68 -9.39 -17.35
N ALA A 283 -12.42 -8.28 -17.37
CA ALA A 283 -11.84 -6.94 -17.36
C ALA A 283 -11.01 -6.71 -16.08
N PHE A 284 -11.61 -7.00 -14.93
CA PHE A 284 -10.96 -6.89 -13.62
C PHE A 284 -9.71 -7.78 -13.50
N ALA A 285 -9.78 -9.05 -13.91
CA ALA A 285 -8.63 -9.96 -13.87
C ALA A 285 -7.44 -9.48 -14.73
N ASN A 286 -7.71 -8.88 -15.90
CA ASN A 286 -6.66 -8.25 -16.72
C ASN A 286 -6.08 -7.00 -16.04
N ASN A 287 -6.92 -6.18 -15.39
CA ASN A 287 -6.47 -5.00 -14.66
C ASN A 287 -5.60 -5.38 -13.44
N VAL A 288 -5.95 -6.46 -12.73
CA VAL A 288 -5.10 -7.03 -11.67
C VAL A 288 -3.74 -7.45 -12.25
N VAL A 289 -3.69 -8.20 -13.36
CA VAL A 289 -2.41 -8.57 -14.02
C VAL A 289 -1.58 -7.35 -14.41
N ASN A 290 -2.22 -6.29 -14.93
CA ASN A 290 -1.53 -5.04 -15.28
C ASN A 290 -0.94 -4.36 -14.04
N PHE A 291 -1.72 -4.25 -12.96
CA PHE A 291 -1.29 -3.67 -11.69
C PHE A 291 -0.13 -4.45 -11.06
N LEU A 292 -0.23 -5.79 -10.99
CA LEU A 292 0.83 -6.64 -10.45
C LEU A 292 2.16 -6.42 -11.22
N ARG A 293 2.09 -6.27 -12.55
CA ARG A 293 3.25 -5.99 -13.42
C ARG A 293 3.80 -4.57 -13.29
N GLU A 294 2.94 -3.57 -13.18
CA GLU A 294 3.35 -2.16 -13.08
C GLU A 294 4.10 -1.88 -11.77
N TYR A 295 3.64 -2.49 -10.68
CA TYR A 295 4.16 -2.25 -9.34
C TYR A 295 5.14 -3.33 -8.85
N GLY A 296 5.21 -4.48 -9.52
CA GLY A 296 6.17 -5.56 -9.20
C GLY A 296 5.73 -6.48 -8.06
N PHE A 297 4.42 -6.69 -7.90
CA PHE A 297 3.85 -7.66 -6.96
C PHE A 297 3.92 -9.09 -7.53
N ASP A 298 4.04 -10.09 -6.65
CA ASP A 298 4.05 -11.52 -7.00
C ASP A 298 2.67 -12.17 -6.92
N GLY A 299 1.66 -11.47 -6.40
CA GLY A 299 0.32 -12.03 -6.28
C GLY A 299 -0.70 -11.07 -5.71
N VAL A 300 -1.94 -11.55 -5.62
CA VAL A 300 -3.09 -10.83 -5.07
C VAL A 300 -3.79 -11.65 -3.98
N ASP A 301 -4.26 -10.98 -2.93
CA ASP A 301 -5.17 -11.51 -1.94
C ASP A 301 -6.55 -10.87 -2.08
N PHE A 302 -7.60 -11.65 -1.87
CA PHE A 302 -8.96 -11.14 -1.80
C PHE A 302 -9.53 -11.25 -0.38
N ASP A 303 -9.78 -10.10 0.21
CA ASP A 303 -10.36 -9.96 1.54
C ASP A 303 -11.78 -9.38 1.43
N TRP A 304 -12.71 -10.18 0.89
CA TRP A 304 -14.10 -9.77 0.72
C TRP A 304 -14.86 -10.04 2.02
N GLU A 305 -15.33 -8.96 2.68
CA GLU A 305 -15.95 -9.00 4.01
C GLU A 305 -17.45 -8.61 4.05
N TYR A 306 -18.41 -9.45 3.65
CA TYR A 306 -18.29 -10.85 3.21
C TYR A 306 -19.26 -11.18 2.06
N PRO A 307 -18.92 -12.13 1.16
CA PRO A 307 -19.86 -12.65 0.17
C PRO A 307 -21.09 -13.25 0.87
N GLY A 308 -22.28 -13.11 0.28
CA GLY A 308 -23.52 -13.70 0.79
C GLY A 308 -24.09 -13.10 2.09
N ALA A 309 -23.29 -12.38 2.87
CA ALA A 309 -23.69 -11.76 4.13
C ALA A 309 -24.50 -10.48 3.90
N GLY A 310 -25.83 -10.55 4.04
CA GLY A 310 -26.73 -9.43 3.76
C GLY A 310 -26.53 -8.19 4.63
N ASP A 311 -26.01 -8.35 5.85
CA ASP A 311 -25.61 -7.25 6.76
C ASP A 311 -24.37 -6.48 6.28
N ARG A 312 -23.64 -7.06 5.32
CA ARG A 312 -22.50 -6.48 4.60
C ARG A 312 -22.80 -6.22 3.12
N GLY A 313 -24.05 -6.39 2.68
CA GLY A 313 -24.49 -6.16 1.30
C GLY A 313 -24.28 -7.34 0.34
N GLY A 314 -23.83 -8.50 0.84
CA GLY A 314 -23.71 -9.73 0.07
C GLY A 314 -25.06 -10.36 -0.30
N LYS A 315 -25.05 -11.21 -1.33
CA LYS A 315 -26.22 -11.90 -1.91
C LYS A 315 -25.97 -13.41 -2.01
N PRO A 316 -26.97 -14.29 -1.88
CA PRO A 316 -26.75 -15.74 -1.87
C PRO A 316 -25.95 -16.27 -3.07
N GLU A 317 -26.16 -15.70 -4.26
CA GLU A 317 -25.43 -16.02 -5.49
C GLU A 317 -23.92 -15.72 -5.45
N ASP A 318 -23.45 -14.85 -4.54
CA ASP A 318 -22.03 -14.53 -4.37
C ASP A 318 -21.18 -15.78 -4.10
N THR A 319 -21.74 -16.76 -3.37
CA THR A 319 -21.11 -18.05 -3.06
C THR A 319 -20.54 -18.73 -4.32
N ALA A 320 -21.35 -18.82 -5.38
CA ALA A 320 -20.95 -19.43 -6.64
C ALA A 320 -20.16 -18.45 -7.52
N ASN A 321 -20.52 -17.16 -7.48
CA ASN A 321 -19.85 -16.13 -8.27
C ASN A 321 -18.39 -15.91 -7.83
N TYR A 322 -18.06 -16.04 -6.55
CA TYR A 322 -16.69 -15.89 -6.04
C TYR A 322 -15.78 -17.01 -6.53
N VAL A 323 -16.28 -18.25 -6.63
CA VAL A 323 -15.58 -19.36 -7.31
C VAL A 323 -15.27 -18.99 -8.77
N LEU A 324 -16.24 -18.40 -9.49
CA LEU A 324 -16.04 -17.97 -10.88
C LEU A 324 -15.03 -16.81 -10.99
N LEU A 325 -14.97 -15.91 -10.01
CA LEU A 325 -13.98 -14.84 -9.94
C LEU A 325 -12.56 -15.40 -9.75
N LEU A 326 -12.34 -16.22 -8.72
CA LEU A 326 -11.03 -16.86 -8.47
C LEU A 326 -10.58 -17.73 -9.64
N LYS A 327 -11.51 -18.47 -10.26
CA LYS A 327 -11.26 -19.21 -11.51
C LYS A 327 -10.79 -18.28 -12.63
N THR A 328 -11.52 -17.19 -12.90
CA THR A 328 -11.18 -16.25 -13.98
C THR A 328 -9.82 -15.60 -13.73
N LEU A 329 -9.48 -15.28 -12.47
CA LEU A 329 -8.17 -14.74 -12.09
C LEU A 329 -7.05 -15.75 -12.33
N ARG A 330 -7.17 -16.99 -11.83
CA ARG A 330 -6.17 -18.05 -12.05
C ARG A 330 -5.96 -18.31 -13.54
N GLU A 331 -7.04 -18.50 -14.30
CA GLU A 331 -6.96 -18.67 -15.75
C GLU A 331 -6.27 -17.46 -16.42
N THR A 332 -6.57 -16.23 -16.01
CA THR A 332 -5.91 -15.02 -16.56
C THR A 332 -4.42 -14.95 -16.19
N PHE A 333 -4.04 -15.36 -14.98
CA PHE A 333 -2.64 -15.41 -14.53
C PHE A 333 -1.85 -16.43 -15.34
N ASP A 334 -2.39 -17.65 -15.50
CA ASP A 334 -1.77 -18.72 -16.29
C ASP A 334 -1.59 -18.29 -17.75
N HIS A 335 -2.62 -17.69 -18.38
CA HIS A 335 -2.53 -17.15 -19.75
C HIS A 335 -1.57 -15.96 -19.88
N SER A 336 -1.35 -15.20 -18.80
CA SER A 336 -0.40 -14.08 -18.82
C SER A 336 1.06 -14.53 -18.97
N GLY A 337 1.34 -15.81 -18.64
CA GLY A 337 2.70 -16.37 -18.59
C GLY A 337 3.51 -15.96 -17.36
N SER A 338 2.86 -15.39 -16.34
CA SER A 338 3.47 -15.00 -15.07
C SER A 338 2.96 -15.92 -13.94
N ASN A 339 3.86 -16.42 -13.10
CA ASN A 339 3.53 -17.29 -11.98
C ASN A 339 3.05 -16.46 -10.77
N PHE A 340 1.93 -15.76 -10.93
CA PHE A 340 1.35 -14.94 -9.87
C PHE A 340 0.61 -15.82 -8.84
N GLY A 341 0.80 -15.50 -7.56
CA GLY A 341 0.03 -16.07 -6.46
C GLY A 341 -1.38 -15.48 -6.39
N LEU A 342 -2.33 -16.29 -5.95
CA LEU A 342 -3.71 -15.91 -5.69
C LEU A 342 -4.11 -16.51 -4.34
N THR A 343 -4.44 -15.66 -3.38
CA THR A 343 -4.94 -16.09 -2.06
C THR A 343 -6.27 -15.43 -1.76
N PHE A 344 -6.98 -15.94 -0.75
CA PHE A 344 -8.13 -15.24 -0.20
C PHE A 344 -8.13 -15.33 1.31
N THR A 345 -8.68 -14.29 1.93
CA THR A 345 -8.87 -14.17 3.37
C THR A 345 -10.30 -14.60 3.73
N ALA A 346 -10.42 -15.41 4.79
CA ALA A 346 -11.64 -16.09 5.19
C ALA A 346 -11.92 -15.88 6.69
N PRO A 347 -13.19 -15.70 7.08
CA PRO A 347 -13.57 -15.51 8.47
C PRO A 347 -13.52 -16.82 9.27
N SER A 348 -13.28 -16.71 10.57
CA SER A 348 -13.38 -17.83 11.52
C SER A 348 -14.82 -18.14 11.95
N SER A 349 -15.73 -17.17 11.86
CA SER A 349 -17.15 -17.34 12.22
C SER A 349 -17.92 -18.16 11.19
N TYR A 350 -18.63 -19.20 11.64
CA TYR A 350 -19.57 -19.98 10.81
C TYR A 350 -20.57 -19.08 10.06
N TRP A 351 -21.05 -18.00 10.67
CA TRP A 351 -22.09 -17.15 10.08
C TRP A 351 -21.66 -16.44 8.80
N TYR A 352 -20.37 -16.15 8.67
CA TYR A 352 -19.80 -15.59 7.44
C TYR A 352 -19.15 -16.68 6.56
N LEU A 353 -18.47 -17.66 7.16
CA LEU A 353 -17.76 -18.72 6.43
C LEU A 353 -18.70 -19.63 5.62
N ARG A 354 -19.97 -19.78 6.04
CA ARG A 354 -21.02 -20.54 5.31
C ARG A 354 -21.25 -20.09 3.86
N TRP A 355 -20.82 -18.89 3.48
CA TRP A 355 -20.94 -18.32 2.13
C TRP A 355 -19.69 -18.54 1.26
N PHE A 356 -18.67 -19.23 1.78
CA PHE A 356 -17.46 -19.58 1.06
C PHE A 356 -17.55 -21.03 0.60
N ASP A 357 -17.58 -21.27 -0.71
CA ASP A 357 -17.45 -22.61 -1.30
C ASP A 357 -15.98 -23.04 -1.29
N LEU A 358 -15.43 -23.23 -0.08
CA LEU A 358 -14.01 -23.50 0.16
C LEU A 358 -13.43 -24.60 -0.77
N PRO A 359 -14.10 -25.76 -0.98
CA PRO A 359 -13.57 -26.83 -1.82
C PRO A 359 -13.48 -26.47 -3.32
N ASN A 360 -14.30 -25.53 -3.80
CA ASN A 360 -14.20 -25.04 -5.18
C ASN A 360 -13.34 -23.78 -5.32
N MET A 361 -13.23 -22.96 -4.28
CA MET A 361 -12.35 -21.79 -4.23
C MET A 361 -10.86 -22.19 -4.16
N ILE A 362 -10.51 -23.16 -3.30
CA ILE A 362 -9.11 -23.59 -3.07
C ILE A 362 -8.49 -24.33 -4.26
N LYS A 363 -9.27 -24.65 -5.30
CA LYS A 363 -8.76 -25.17 -6.58
C LYS A 363 -8.04 -24.10 -7.42
N TYR A 364 -8.27 -22.82 -7.11
CA TYR A 364 -7.74 -21.68 -7.85
C TYR A 364 -6.79 -20.82 -7.01
N ALA A 365 -6.99 -20.79 -5.69
CA ALA A 365 -6.08 -20.15 -4.74
C ALA A 365 -4.95 -21.08 -4.29
N ASP A 366 -3.81 -20.51 -3.91
CA ASP A 366 -2.64 -21.25 -3.43
C ASP A 366 -2.84 -21.70 -1.96
N TRP A 367 -3.34 -20.80 -1.11
CA TRP A 367 -3.73 -21.06 0.28
C TRP A 367 -4.83 -20.10 0.76
N ILE A 368 -5.37 -20.37 1.94
CA ILE A 368 -6.41 -19.60 2.63
C ILE A 368 -5.80 -18.92 3.86
N ASN A 369 -5.95 -17.60 3.93
CA ASN A 369 -5.65 -16.81 5.12
C ASN A 369 -6.88 -16.83 6.05
N VAL A 370 -6.77 -17.31 7.29
CA VAL A 370 -7.95 -17.37 8.19
C VAL A 370 -7.84 -16.35 9.32
N MET A 371 -8.86 -15.50 9.43
CA MET A 371 -8.97 -14.47 10.48
C MET A 371 -9.36 -15.10 11.82
N THR A 372 -8.40 -15.72 12.49
CA THR A 372 -8.53 -16.35 13.82
C THR A 372 -8.34 -15.36 14.98
N TYR A 373 -8.76 -14.13 14.74
CA TYR A 373 -8.82 -12.98 15.65
C TYR A 373 -10.19 -12.30 15.50
N ASP A 374 -10.52 -11.39 16.41
CA ASP A 374 -11.83 -10.73 16.48
C ASP A 374 -13.02 -11.69 16.62
N LEU A 375 -12.80 -12.79 17.35
CA LEU A 375 -13.86 -13.70 17.77
C LEU A 375 -14.88 -13.00 18.67
N HIS A 376 -14.40 -12.04 19.48
CA HIS A 376 -15.17 -11.32 20.49
C HIS A 376 -14.81 -9.84 20.52
N GLY A 377 -15.83 -9.02 20.83
CA GLY A 377 -15.70 -7.56 20.82
C GLY A 377 -16.97 -6.85 21.26
N VAL A 378 -16.97 -5.52 21.16
CA VAL A 378 -18.07 -4.67 21.66
C VAL A 378 -19.43 -4.94 20.97
N TRP A 379 -19.38 -5.51 19.76
CA TRP A 379 -20.54 -5.96 18.99
C TRP A 379 -21.29 -7.13 19.64
N ASP A 380 -20.69 -7.86 20.58
CA ASP A 380 -21.37 -8.94 21.31
C ASP A 380 -22.56 -8.43 22.15
N SER A 381 -22.58 -7.12 22.46
CA SER A 381 -23.71 -6.46 23.13
C SER A 381 -25.06 -6.57 22.41
N THR A 382 -25.07 -6.78 21.09
CA THR A 382 -26.29 -6.89 20.27
C THR A 382 -26.58 -8.30 19.77
N ASN A 383 -25.71 -9.28 20.06
CA ASN A 383 -25.87 -10.68 19.65
C ASN A 383 -26.20 -11.60 20.87
N PRO A 384 -26.41 -12.92 20.69
CA PRO A 384 -26.78 -13.82 21.78
C PRO A 384 -25.75 -14.00 22.91
N ILE A 385 -24.48 -13.62 22.70
CA ILE A 385 -23.42 -13.65 23.74
C ILE A 385 -23.72 -12.55 24.79
N GLY A 386 -24.13 -11.37 24.33
CA GLY A 386 -24.49 -10.23 25.17
C GLY A 386 -23.27 -9.42 25.65
N SER A 387 -23.53 -8.40 26.46
CA SER A 387 -22.53 -7.44 26.93
C SER A 387 -21.59 -8.00 28.01
N ILE A 388 -20.85 -9.08 27.71
CA ILE A 388 -19.83 -9.68 28.57
C ILE A 388 -18.45 -9.59 27.91
N VAL A 389 -17.40 -9.34 28.70
CA VAL A 389 -16.02 -9.32 28.19
C VAL A 389 -15.57 -10.74 27.88
N GLN A 390 -14.97 -10.92 26.71
CA GLN A 390 -14.44 -12.19 26.22
C GLN A 390 -13.16 -11.90 25.43
N ALA A 391 -12.34 -12.92 25.21
CA ALA A 391 -11.06 -12.78 24.54
C ALA A 391 -11.22 -12.76 23.01
N HIS A 392 -10.66 -11.75 22.32
CA HIS A 392 -10.79 -11.66 20.85
C HIS A 392 -10.00 -12.74 20.09
N THR A 393 -9.05 -13.39 20.76
CA THR A 393 -8.39 -14.61 20.31
C THR A 393 -8.55 -15.67 21.40
N ASN A 394 -9.00 -16.86 21.04
CA ASN A 394 -9.18 -17.97 21.97
C ASN A 394 -8.90 -19.29 21.26
N LEU A 395 -7.85 -20.00 21.68
CA LEU A 395 -7.39 -21.24 21.05
C LEU A 395 -8.43 -22.37 21.10
N THR A 396 -9.37 -22.39 22.06
CA THR A 396 -10.46 -23.39 22.06
C THR A 396 -11.48 -23.11 20.96
N GLU A 397 -11.78 -21.85 20.70
CA GLU A 397 -12.70 -21.42 19.65
C GLU A 397 -12.05 -21.47 18.26
N ILE A 398 -10.76 -21.12 18.16
CA ILE A 398 -9.95 -21.27 16.93
C ILE A 398 -9.94 -22.73 16.46
N LYS A 399 -9.84 -23.71 17.39
CA LYS A 399 -9.96 -25.14 17.06
C LYS A 399 -11.32 -25.44 16.42
N THR A 400 -12.41 -25.03 17.07
CA THR A 400 -13.78 -25.21 16.57
C THR A 400 -14.02 -24.51 15.22
N ALA A 401 -13.42 -23.33 15.00
CA ALA A 401 -13.48 -22.62 13.73
C ALA A 401 -12.74 -23.39 12.61
N LEU A 402 -11.52 -23.88 12.85
CA LEU A 402 -10.77 -24.63 11.83
C LEU A 402 -11.35 -26.03 11.56
N GLU A 403 -12.11 -26.63 12.49
CA GLU A 403 -12.87 -27.85 12.19
C GLU A 403 -13.88 -27.68 11.05
N LEU A 404 -14.41 -26.47 10.82
CA LEU A 404 -15.32 -26.19 9.69
C LEU A 404 -14.63 -26.40 8.33
N PHE A 405 -13.31 -26.16 8.25
CA PHE A 405 -12.51 -26.38 7.05
C PHE A 405 -12.29 -27.89 6.83
N TRP A 406 -12.06 -28.65 7.90
CA TRP A 406 -11.85 -30.11 7.82
C TRP A 406 -13.13 -30.87 7.45
N ARG A 407 -14.32 -30.37 7.85
CA ARG A 407 -15.62 -30.93 7.46
C ARG A 407 -15.90 -30.88 5.97
N VAL A 408 -15.18 -30.05 5.21
CA VAL A 408 -15.25 -29.95 3.75
C VAL A 408 -13.93 -30.30 3.06
N ASP A 409 -13.13 -31.16 3.69
CA ASP A 409 -11.92 -31.77 3.13
C ASP A 409 -10.81 -30.79 2.69
N ILE A 410 -10.73 -29.60 3.29
CA ILE A 410 -9.61 -28.68 3.04
C ILE A 410 -8.31 -29.26 3.62
N PRO A 411 -7.18 -29.29 2.89
CA PRO A 411 -5.91 -29.74 3.44
C PRO A 411 -5.35 -28.74 4.47
N PRO A 412 -4.90 -29.18 5.67
CA PRO A 412 -4.30 -28.29 6.66
C PRO A 412 -3.11 -27.46 6.16
N ALA A 413 -2.29 -28.04 5.28
CA ALA A 413 -1.16 -27.35 4.66
C ALA A 413 -1.54 -26.16 3.74
N GLN A 414 -2.83 -25.99 3.40
CA GLN A 414 -3.35 -24.85 2.64
C GLN A 414 -4.09 -23.83 3.53
N VAL A 415 -4.07 -23.98 4.85
CA VAL A 415 -4.69 -23.06 5.81
C VAL A 415 -3.61 -22.35 6.62
N VAL A 416 -3.66 -21.01 6.65
CA VAL A 416 -2.73 -20.14 7.36
C VAL A 416 -3.43 -19.52 8.57
N LEU A 417 -2.81 -19.63 9.75
CA LEU A 417 -3.37 -19.16 11.03
C LEU A 417 -3.17 -17.65 11.21
N GLY A 418 -4.25 -16.88 11.36
CA GLY A 418 -4.20 -15.45 11.66
C GLY A 418 -3.83 -15.14 13.11
N ILE A 419 -2.88 -14.23 13.29
CA ILE A 419 -2.33 -13.77 14.57
C ILE A 419 -2.49 -12.23 14.64
N GLY A 420 -3.22 -11.74 15.64
CA GLY A 420 -3.41 -10.32 15.87
C GLY A 420 -2.27 -9.70 16.68
N PHE A 421 -1.66 -8.62 16.16
CA PHE A 421 -0.70 -7.77 16.91
C PHE A 421 -1.41 -6.60 17.59
N TYR A 422 -2.54 -6.90 18.22
CA TYR A 422 -3.40 -5.96 18.93
C TYR A 422 -4.27 -6.76 19.92
N GLY A 423 -5.04 -6.05 20.73
CA GLY A 423 -6.05 -6.62 21.61
C GLY A 423 -7.38 -5.90 21.46
N ARG A 424 -8.51 -6.61 21.63
CA ARG A 424 -9.81 -5.95 21.86
C ARG A 424 -10.03 -5.65 23.33
N ALA A 425 -10.62 -4.49 23.57
CA ALA A 425 -10.74 -3.89 24.89
C ALA A 425 -12.15 -3.35 25.15
N PHE A 426 -12.50 -3.28 26.43
CA PHE A 426 -13.86 -2.98 26.90
C PHE A 426 -13.80 -2.05 28.11
N THR A 427 -14.86 -1.28 28.33
CA THR A 427 -15.11 -0.62 29.62
C THR A 427 -16.01 -1.52 30.46
N LEU A 428 -15.52 -2.00 31.61
CA LEU A 428 -16.27 -2.82 32.56
C LEU A 428 -17.43 -2.01 33.16
N ALA A 429 -18.62 -2.62 33.19
CA ALA A 429 -19.79 -2.06 33.86
C ALA A 429 -19.69 -2.21 35.39
N ASP A 430 -19.01 -3.27 35.86
CA ASP A 430 -18.66 -3.50 37.25
C ASP A 430 -17.14 -3.73 37.36
N PRO A 431 -16.35 -2.75 37.81
CA PRO A 431 -14.90 -2.89 37.95
C PRO A 431 -14.45 -3.98 38.94
N SER A 432 -15.34 -4.46 39.81
CA SER A 432 -15.05 -5.58 40.72
C SER A 432 -15.12 -6.95 40.05
N CYS A 433 -15.68 -7.02 38.84
CA CYS A 433 -15.72 -8.20 37.98
C CYS A 433 -14.80 -7.99 36.78
N ASN A 434 -13.62 -8.64 36.78
CA ASN A 434 -12.54 -8.38 35.83
C ASN A 434 -12.03 -9.62 35.07
N THR A 435 -12.81 -10.70 35.04
CA THR A 435 -12.52 -11.93 34.28
C THR A 435 -13.40 -12.04 33.02
N PRO A 436 -13.06 -12.90 32.05
CA PRO A 436 -13.99 -13.32 31.02
C PRO A 436 -15.38 -13.68 31.59
N GLY A 437 -16.44 -13.27 30.90
CA GLY A 437 -17.83 -13.37 31.36
C GLY A 437 -18.35 -12.20 32.22
N CYS A 438 -17.50 -11.25 32.63
CA CYS A 438 -17.93 -10.06 33.37
C CYS A 438 -18.59 -8.99 32.49
N PRO A 439 -19.55 -8.19 32.99
CA PRO A 439 -20.33 -7.28 32.15
C PRO A 439 -19.55 -6.04 31.71
N PHE A 440 -19.72 -5.62 30.45
CA PHE A 440 -19.20 -4.36 29.91
C PHE A 440 -20.31 -3.32 29.64
N SER A 441 -19.96 -2.03 29.70
CA SER A 441 -20.84 -0.91 29.36
C SER A 441 -20.59 -0.33 27.96
N GLY A 442 -19.44 -0.64 27.35
CA GLY A 442 -19.11 -0.29 25.97
C GLY A 442 -17.66 -0.59 25.63
N ALA A 443 -17.18 0.01 24.54
CA ALA A 443 -15.78 0.02 24.15
C ALA A 443 -14.86 0.57 25.26
N SER A 444 -13.59 0.18 25.25
CA SER A 444 -12.57 0.92 25.98
C SER A 444 -12.43 2.35 25.42
N LYS A 445 -11.80 3.22 26.20
CA LYS A 445 -11.16 4.43 25.70
C LYS A 445 -10.21 4.06 24.55
N ALA A 446 -10.13 4.93 23.56
CA ALA A 446 -9.21 4.77 22.44
C ALA A 446 -7.75 4.86 22.91
N GLY A 447 -6.86 4.07 22.28
CA GLY A 447 -5.43 4.18 22.47
C GLY A 447 -4.86 5.52 22.00
N PRO A 448 -3.74 6.00 22.58
CA PRO A 448 -3.16 7.30 22.25
C PRO A 448 -2.64 7.43 20.81
N CYS A 449 -2.42 6.30 20.12
CA CYS A 449 -1.88 6.25 18.76
C CYS A 449 -2.83 5.55 17.79
N SER A 450 -3.42 4.41 18.19
CA SER A 450 -4.44 3.71 17.38
C SER A 450 -5.73 4.51 17.23
N ASN A 451 -6.02 5.41 18.18
CA ASN A 451 -7.19 6.29 18.22
C ASN A 451 -8.54 5.56 18.02
N THR A 452 -8.58 4.26 18.30
CA THR A 452 -9.72 3.37 18.02
C THR A 452 -10.31 2.86 19.33
N GLY A 453 -11.56 3.22 19.63
CA GLY A 453 -12.24 2.74 20.84
C GLY A 453 -12.45 1.22 20.80
N GLY A 454 -12.08 0.53 21.88
CA GLY A 454 -12.23 -0.92 22.00
C GLY A 454 -11.14 -1.75 21.32
N MET A 455 -10.03 -1.14 20.93
CA MET A 455 -8.83 -1.78 20.43
C MET A 455 -7.59 -1.07 20.99
N LEU A 456 -6.53 -1.82 21.27
CA LEU A 456 -5.18 -1.26 21.49
C LEU A 456 -4.18 -2.03 20.64
N ALA A 457 -3.27 -1.32 19.96
CA ALA A 457 -2.16 -1.92 19.23
C ALA A 457 -1.14 -2.54 20.21
N TYR A 458 -0.36 -3.55 19.79
CA TYR A 458 0.55 -4.26 20.68
C TYR A 458 1.54 -3.32 21.41
N TYR A 459 2.08 -2.30 20.73
CA TYR A 459 2.92 -1.27 21.38
C TYR A 459 2.19 -0.45 22.47
N GLU A 460 0.89 -0.19 22.32
CA GLU A 460 0.06 0.49 23.34
C GLU A 460 -0.18 -0.43 24.54
N ILE A 461 -0.34 -1.74 24.29
CA ILE A 461 -0.49 -2.76 25.33
C ILE A 461 0.80 -2.90 26.14
N MET A 462 1.97 -2.99 25.47
CA MET A 462 3.27 -3.02 26.14
C MET A 462 3.49 -1.76 26.98
N SER A 463 3.14 -0.59 26.46
CA SER A 463 3.19 0.69 27.19
C SER A 463 2.26 0.70 28.42
N ALA A 464 1.05 0.16 28.30
CA ALA A 464 0.10 0.04 29.42
C ALA A 464 0.60 -0.89 30.53
N LEU A 465 1.23 -2.01 30.18
CA LEU A 465 1.81 -2.98 31.12
C LEU A 465 3.03 -2.40 31.87
N GLN A 466 3.89 -1.66 31.17
CA GLN A 466 5.10 -1.06 31.74
C GLN A 466 4.81 0.13 32.67
N GLY A 467 3.68 0.81 32.47
CA GLY A 467 3.30 2.03 33.20
C GLY A 467 3.90 3.28 32.53
N GLY A 468 3.03 4.10 31.94
CA GLY A 468 3.43 5.22 31.09
C GLY A 468 4.44 6.20 31.73
N SER A 469 5.54 6.45 31.02
CA SER A 469 6.62 7.35 31.43
C SER A 469 6.10 8.77 31.65
N GLY A 470 5.90 9.14 32.92
CA GLY A 470 5.47 10.49 33.32
C GLY A 470 4.62 10.55 34.59
N ASN A 471 3.78 9.55 34.87
CA ASN A 471 2.90 9.57 36.05
C ASN A 471 2.56 8.17 36.60
N LYS A 472 3.17 7.82 37.74
CA LYS A 472 2.67 6.91 38.80
C LYS A 472 1.61 5.87 38.38
N ARG A 473 1.98 4.88 37.58
CA ARG A 473 1.24 3.60 37.48
C ARG A 473 2.16 2.49 37.96
N ASP A 474 1.63 1.59 38.79
CA ASP A 474 2.34 0.36 39.16
C ASP A 474 2.35 -0.59 37.96
N THR A 475 3.40 -1.42 37.85
CA THR A 475 3.54 -2.41 36.78
C THR A 475 2.39 -3.41 36.82
N ILE A 476 1.65 -3.55 35.71
CA ILE A 476 0.51 -4.46 35.63
C ILE A 476 1.02 -5.87 35.32
N THR A 477 0.65 -6.85 36.14
CA THR A 477 0.87 -8.27 35.84
C THR A 477 -0.38 -8.84 35.16
N PRO A 478 -0.32 -9.29 33.90
CA PRO A 478 -1.47 -9.86 33.21
C PRO A 478 -1.82 -11.25 33.75
N ILE A 479 -3.10 -11.62 33.62
CA ILE A 479 -3.58 -12.98 33.88
C ILE A 479 -3.47 -13.77 32.57
N HIS A 480 -2.78 -14.91 32.64
CA HIS A 480 -2.60 -15.82 31.52
C HIS A 480 -3.61 -16.97 31.60
N ASP A 481 -4.55 -17.01 30.66
CA ASP A 481 -5.43 -18.17 30.47
C ASP A 481 -4.71 -19.21 29.60
N LYS A 482 -4.39 -20.35 30.21
CA LYS A 482 -3.64 -21.45 29.57
C LYS A 482 -4.49 -22.30 28.63
N GLU A 483 -5.81 -22.32 28.81
CA GLU A 483 -6.71 -23.14 27.99
C GLU A 483 -7.11 -22.37 26.74
N ALA A 484 -7.48 -21.10 26.91
CA ALA A 484 -7.74 -20.17 25.81
C ALA A 484 -6.46 -19.69 25.11
N ALA A 485 -5.28 -19.90 25.71
CA ALA A 485 -3.99 -19.39 25.22
C ALA A 485 -4.06 -17.89 24.88
N VAL A 486 -4.42 -17.09 25.88
CA VAL A 486 -4.57 -15.63 25.78
C VAL A 486 -4.22 -14.97 27.11
N ASN A 487 -3.78 -13.71 27.06
CA ASN A 487 -3.54 -12.89 28.24
C ASN A 487 -4.63 -11.84 28.38
N TYR A 488 -5.00 -11.47 29.60
CA TYR A 488 -5.87 -10.33 29.85
C TYR A 488 -5.50 -9.56 31.12
N PHE A 489 -5.86 -8.29 31.18
CA PHE A 489 -5.67 -7.45 32.37
C PHE A 489 -6.67 -6.29 32.41
N THR A 490 -6.69 -5.60 33.56
CA THR A 490 -7.40 -4.33 33.74
C THR A 490 -6.45 -3.17 33.94
N PHE A 491 -6.83 -2.01 33.42
CA PHE A 491 -6.12 -0.74 33.54
C PHE A 491 -7.11 0.42 33.71
N ASP A 492 -6.62 1.61 34.06
CA ASP A 492 -7.39 2.88 34.13
C ASP A 492 -8.75 2.74 34.82
N ASP A 493 -8.69 2.15 36.02
CA ASP A 493 -9.76 1.82 36.98
C ASP A 493 -10.83 0.82 36.50
N ASN A 494 -11.24 0.87 35.23
CA ASN A 494 -12.34 0.03 34.71
C ASN A 494 -12.19 -0.40 33.25
N GLN A 495 -11.01 -0.25 32.65
CA GLN A 495 -10.73 -0.75 31.30
C GLN A 495 -10.24 -2.19 31.40
N TRP A 496 -10.69 -3.06 30.50
CA TRP A 496 -10.28 -4.46 30.39
C TRP A 496 -9.81 -4.76 28.98
N ILE A 497 -8.78 -5.59 28.81
CA ILE A 497 -8.26 -5.98 27.50
C ILE A 497 -7.81 -7.44 27.50
N SER A 498 -8.10 -8.13 26.38
CA SER A 498 -7.47 -9.40 26.01
C SER A 498 -6.48 -9.19 24.88
N TYR A 499 -5.35 -9.88 24.91
CA TYR A 499 -4.28 -9.76 23.91
C TYR A 499 -3.36 -10.98 23.88
N ASP A 500 -2.53 -11.05 22.85
CA ASP A 500 -1.49 -12.07 22.69
C ASP A 500 -0.07 -11.54 22.99
N ASP A 501 0.81 -12.42 23.50
CA ASP A 501 2.23 -12.16 23.72
C ASP A 501 3.10 -13.35 23.24
N LYS A 502 4.41 -13.28 23.45
CA LYS A 502 5.36 -14.39 23.19
C LYS A 502 4.90 -15.74 23.74
N THR A 503 4.24 -15.79 24.89
CA THR A 503 3.77 -17.03 25.53
C THR A 503 2.61 -17.63 24.75
N THR A 504 1.61 -16.81 24.42
CA THR A 504 0.37 -17.25 23.76
C THR A 504 0.57 -17.46 22.26
N PHE A 505 1.38 -16.62 21.59
CA PHE A 505 1.87 -16.87 20.24
C PHE A 505 2.53 -18.25 20.15
N LYS A 506 3.43 -18.59 21.08
CA LYS A 506 4.06 -19.90 21.10
C LYS A 506 3.04 -21.04 21.27
N GLN A 507 2.07 -20.91 22.17
CA GLN A 507 1.03 -21.93 22.36
C GLN A 507 0.18 -22.16 21.08
N LYS A 508 -0.17 -21.07 20.39
CA LYS A 508 -0.94 -21.10 19.13
C LYS A 508 -0.12 -21.70 17.98
N ILE A 509 1.16 -21.34 17.85
CA ILE A 509 2.07 -21.88 16.85
C ILE A 509 2.45 -23.34 17.11
N ASP A 510 2.67 -23.74 18.37
CA ASP A 510 2.91 -25.15 18.72
C ASP A 510 1.71 -26.01 18.30
N TRP A 511 0.48 -25.58 18.59
CA TRP A 511 -0.74 -26.26 18.13
C TRP A 511 -0.89 -26.26 16.60
N ALA A 512 -0.60 -25.14 15.93
CA ALA A 512 -0.63 -25.06 14.47
C ALA A 512 0.32 -26.07 13.80
N ASN A 513 1.52 -26.24 14.38
CA ASN A 513 2.50 -27.22 13.95
C ASN A 513 2.04 -28.66 14.21
N ASP A 514 1.40 -28.93 15.36
CA ASP A 514 0.85 -30.27 15.69
C ASP A 514 -0.28 -30.71 14.74
N ILE A 515 -1.01 -29.76 14.15
CA ILE A 515 -2.04 -30.00 13.10
C ILE A 515 -1.42 -30.05 11.70
N GLY A 516 -0.30 -29.36 11.46
CA GLY A 516 0.35 -29.25 10.16
C GLY A 516 -0.22 -28.13 9.28
N LEU A 517 -0.52 -26.97 9.87
CA LEU A 517 -0.98 -25.78 9.14
C LEU A 517 0.10 -25.23 8.19
N GLY A 518 -0.34 -24.55 7.13
CA GLY A 518 0.52 -24.02 6.06
C GLY A 518 1.40 -22.83 6.43
N GLY A 519 1.15 -22.20 7.58
CA GLY A 519 1.93 -21.06 8.08
C GLY A 519 1.15 -20.20 9.08
N ALA A 520 1.65 -18.99 9.33
CA ALA A 520 0.97 -17.97 10.12
C ALA A 520 0.90 -16.63 9.37
N LEU A 521 -0.22 -15.92 9.55
CA LEU A 521 -0.46 -14.57 9.06
C LEU A 521 -0.45 -13.59 10.24
N ILE A 522 0.17 -12.42 10.07
CA ILE A 522 0.16 -11.33 11.04
C ILE A 522 -0.81 -10.22 10.59
N TRP A 523 -1.71 -9.82 11.47
CA TRP A 523 -2.56 -8.63 11.34
C TRP A 523 -2.32 -7.66 12.52
N ALA A 524 -1.61 -6.55 12.36
CA ALA A 524 -0.77 -6.14 11.23
C ALA A 524 0.66 -5.87 11.71
N SER A 525 1.63 -5.96 10.80
CA SER A 525 3.07 -5.85 11.14
C SER A 525 3.43 -4.54 11.83
N ASP A 526 2.72 -3.47 11.50
CA ASP A 526 2.96 -2.11 11.97
C ASP A 526 2.37 -1.79 13.36
N LEU A 527 1.73 -2.78 13.99
CA LEU A 527 1.18 -2.69 15.35
C LEU A 527 2.12 -3.21 16.44
N ASP A 528 3.26 -3.78 16.08
CA ASP A 528 4.34 -4.20 16.99
C ASP A 528 5.06 -2.98 17.63
N ASP A 529 5.84 -3.22 18.68
CA ASP A 529 6.70 -2.20 19.31
C ASP A 529 7.99 -1.93 18.54
N ASP A 530 8.66 -0.84 18.90
CA ASP A 530 9.94 -0.38 18.35
C ASP A 530 11.15 -1.26 18.76
N GLN A 531 10.92 -2.34 19.51
CA GLN A 531 11.88 -3.43 19.76
C GLN A 531 11.56 -4.71 18.95
N TYR A 532 10.48 -4.70 18.15
CA TYR A 532 9.93 -5.85 17.42
C TYR A 532 9.59 -7.04 18.32
N SER A 533 9.08 -6.78 19.53
CA SER A 533 8.93 -7.83 20.55
C SER A 533 7.79 -8.82 20.25
N ALA A 534 6.75 -8.42 19.51
CA ALA A 534 5.73 -9.35 19.02
C ALA A 534 6.29 -10.24 17.90
N HIS A 535 7.00 -9.68 16.92
CA HIS A 535 7.71 -10.47 15.90
C HIS A 535 8.70 -11.45 16.54
N ALA A 536 9.53 -10.98 17.47
CA ALA A 536 10.50 -11.82 18.17
C ALA A 536 9.81 -12.90 19.03
N GLY A 537 8.65 -12.58 19.60
CA GLY A 537 7.80 -13.49 20.36
C GLY A 537 7.24 -14.62 19.49
N LEU A 538 6.64 -14.27 18.35
CA LEU A 538 6.06 -15.19 17.38
C LEU A 538 7.13 -16.09 16.72
N LEU A 539 8.28 -15.51 16.36
CA LEU A 539 9.40 -16.21 15.73
C LEU A 539 10.25 -17.04 16.70
N GLY A 540 10.16 -16.81 18.01
CA GLY A 540 11.01 -17.45 19.01
C GLY A 540 12.51 -17.07 18.95
N ARG A 541 12.87 -16.01 18.21
CA ARG A 541 14.25 -15.51 18.03
C ARG A 541 14.29 -13.98 18.06
N GLU A 542 15.41 -13.41 18.47
CA GLU A 542 15.61 -11.95 18.46
C GLU A 542 15.68 -11.39 17.03
N ILE A 543 15.22 -10.14 16.87
CA ILE A 543 15.21 -9.38 15.62
C ILE A 543 16.33 -8.33 15.68
N ILE A 544 17.21 -8.30 14.68
CA ILE A 544 18.36 -7.39 14.64
C ILE A 544 17.88 -5.95 14.38
N SER A 545 18.14 -5.05 15.33
CA SER A 545 17.69 -3.64 15.28
C SER A 545 18.71 -2.67 14.69
N THR A 546 18.33 -1.39 14.63
CA THR A 546 18.55 -0.48 13.49
C THR A 546 19.98 0.02 13.27
N SER A 547 20.85 0.02 14.30
CA SER A 547 22.18 0.66 14.21
C SER A 547 23.13 -0.03 13.22
N THR A 548 23.07 -1.37 13.12
CA THR A 548 23.91 -2.15 12.20
C THR A 548 23.39 -2.11 10.76
N LEU A 549 22.09 -1.91 10.57
CA LEU A 549 21.43 -1.88 9.26
C LEU A 549 21.41 -0.47 8.63
N GLN A 550 21.44 0.60 9.42
CA GLN A 550 21.69 1.96 8.90
C GLN A 550 23.06 2.10 8.20
N SER A 551 24.07 1.34 8.65
CA SER A 551 25.36 1.23 7.94
C SER A 551 25.28 0.49 6.59
N ILE A 552 24.29 -0.38 6.40
CA ILE A 552 24.06 -1.12 5.15
C ILE A 552 23.25 -0.26 4.17
N ASN A 553 22.25 0.49 4.65
CA ASN A 553 21.38 1.34 3.83
C ASN A 553 22.00 2.68 3.37
N LYS A 554 23.29 2.92 3.61
CA LYS A 554 24.08 3.93 2.87
C LYS A 554 24.90 3.36 1.71
N ALA A 555 24.87 2.05 1.51
CA ALA A 555 25.65 1.33 0.50
C ALA A 555 24.80 0.41 -0.42
N ALA A 556 23.50 0.27 -0.15
CA ALA A 556 22.60 -0.66 -0.85
C ALA A 556 21.56 0.01 -1.80
N SER A 557 21.77 1.26 -2.21
CA SER A 557 21.26 1.73 -3.52
C SER A 557 22.12 1.13 -4.65
N ASN A 558 22.23 -0.20 -4.66
CA ASN A 558 23.14 -0.96 -5.49
C ASN A 558 22.30 -1.72 -6.53
N PRO A 559 22.54 -1.58 -7.85
CA PRO A 559 21.72 -2.18 -8.91
C PRO A 559 21.72 -3.72 -8.95
N LYS A 560 22.02 -4.43 -7.86
CA LYS A 560 22.22 -5.88 -7.85
C LYS A 560 20.92 -6.66 -8.11
N SER A 561 19.79 -6.33 -7.48
CA SER A 561 18.51 -6.98 -7.80
C SER A 561 18.08 -6.73 -9.25
N VAL A 562 18.26 -5.50 -9.74
CA VAL A 562 18.05 -5.15 -11.16
C VAL A 562 18.98 -5.96 -12.07
N ILE A 563 20.24 -6.20 -11.68
CA ILE A 563 21.20 -7.06 -12.39
C ILE A 563 20.82 -8.55 -12.29
N GLU A 564 20.23 -9.01 -11.19
CA GLU A 564 19.82 -10.40 -10.94
C GLU A 564 18.53 -10.78 -11.68
N ASP A 565 17.63 -9.82 -11.90
CA ASP A 565 16.48 -9.91 -12.81
C ASP A 565 16.93 -9.77 -14.28
N LEU A 566 17.82 -8.81 -14.60
CA LEU A 566 18.45 -8.72 -15.92
C LEU A 566 19.19 -10.01 -16.30
N ALA A 567 19.82 -10.70 -15.34
CA ALA A 567 20.47 -12.00 -15.53
C ALA A 567 19.47 -13.13 -15.86
N ALA A 568 18.19 -12.95 -15.53
CA ALA A 568 17.12 -13.84 -15.95
C ALA A 568 16.62 -13.48 -17.37
N PHE A 569 16.38 -12.18 -17.65
CA PHE A 569 15.98 -11.69 -18.99
C PHE A 569 17.01 -11.96 -20.08
N ASN A 570 18.30 -11.89 -19.74
CA ASN A 570 19.41 -12.16 -20.65
C ASN A 570 19.89 -13.63 -20.58
N GLY A 571 19.13 -14.48 -19.88
CA GLY A 571 19.28 -15.93 -19.89
C GLY A 571 20.54 -16.49 -19.24
N GLN A 572 21.29 -15.72 -18.44
CA GLN A 572 22.41 -16.26 -17.64
C GLN A 572 21.96 -17.33 -16.63
N LYS A 573 20.73 -17.23 -16.11
CA LYS A 573 20.13 -18.25 -15.22
C LYS A 573 19.56 -19.47 -15.99
N CYS A 574 19.62 -19.50 -17.33
CA CYS A 574 19.16 -20.66 -18.11
C CYS A 574 20.15 -21.84 -18.08
N PHE A 575 19.67 -23.08 -18.20
CA PHE A 575 20.52 -24.27 -18.29
C PHE A 575 19.95 -25.33 -19.24
N ARG A 576 20.82 -26.14 -19.86
CA ARG A 576 20.41 -27.36 -20.56
C ARG A 576 20.37 -28.52 -19.56
N TYR A 577 19.24 -29.22 -19.48
CA TYR A 577 19.06 -30.41 -18.65
C TYR A 577 20.17 -31.44 -18.88
N SER A 578 20.78 -31.92 -17.80
CA SER A 578 21.96 -32.80 -17.86
C SER A 578 21.60 -34.29 -17.92
N GLY A 579 20.39 -34.67 -17.49
CA GLY A 579 19.93 -36.04 -17.30
C GLY A 579 19.71 -36.85 -18.59
N LYS A 580 18.94 -37.95 -18.48
CA LYS A 580 18.53 -38.75 -19.64
C LYS A 580 17.61 -37.93 -20.55
N CYS A 581 17.57 -38.27 -21.84
CA CYS A 581 16.63 -37.63 -22.76
C CYS A 581 15.19 -37.91 -22.34
N VAL A 582 14.36 -36.88 -22.39
CA VAL A 582 12.93 -36.92 -22.07
C VAL A 582 12.12 -36.90 -23.37
N ASN A 583 10.90 -37.41 -23.31
CA ASN A 583 9.96 -37.38 -24.43
C ASN A 583 9.47 -35.94 -24.62
N LEU A 584 9.69 -35.36 -25.80
CA LEU A 584 9.33 -33.99 -26.13
C LEU A 584 7.82 -33.80 -26.33
N ASN A 585 7.07 -34.91 -26.46
CA ASN A 585 5.61 -34.92 -26.51
C ASN A 585 4.95 -35.11 -25.12
N ASP A 586 5.73 -35.01 -24.04
CA ASP A 586 5.28 -35.20 -22.65
C ASP A 586 5.65 -33.95 -21.84
N ASP A 587 4.71 -33.01 -21.77
CA ASP A 587 4.89 -31.72 -21.10
C ASP A 587 5.19 -31.88 -19.61
N GLN A 588 4.70 -32.95 -18.97
CA GLN A 588 4.99 -33.25 -17.57
C GLN A 588 6.44 -33.74 -17.41
N ALA A 589 6.94 -34.63 -18.26
CA ALA A 589 8.34 -35.06 -18.25
C ALA A 589 9.30 -33.89 -18.55
N MET A 590 8.91 -32.99 -19.45
CA MET A 590 9.64 -31.77 -19.80
C MET A 590 9.69 -30.78 -18.62
N THR A 591 8.55 -30.53 -17.97
CA THR A 591 8.45 -29.66 -16.79
C THR A 591 9.24 -30.24 -15.61
N ASN A 592 9.09 -31.54 -15.33
CA ASN A 592 9.82 -32.25 -14.28
C ASN A 592 11.35 -32.22 -14.49
N ALA A 593 11.83 -32.15 -15.73
CA ALA A 593 13.25 -32.03 -16.04
C ALA A 593 13.81 -30.62 -15.79
N CYS A 594 12.98 -29.57 -15.86
CA CYS A 594 13.37 -28.20 -15.51
C CYS A 594 13.21 -27.91 -14.01
N GLY A 595 12.21 -28.51 -13.36
CA GLY A 595 11.88 -28.25 -11.96
C GLY A 595 11.05 -26.97 -11.76
N SER A 596 10.55 -26.79 -10.54
CA SER A 596 9.72 -25.64 -10.16
C SER A 596 10.44 -24.30 -10.37
N GLY A 597 9.74 -23.32 -10.95
CA GLY A 597 10.28 -21.98 -11.23
C GLY A 597 11.02 -21.84 -12.56
N TYR A 598 11.14 -22.91 -13.35
CA TYR A 598 11.76 -22.90 -14.67
C TYR A 598 10.80 -23.42 -15.75
N THR A 599 10.86 -22.82 -16.94
CA THR A 599 10.09 -23.23 -18.12
C THR A 599 11.01 -23.58 -19.29
N VAL A 600 10.49 -24.38 -20.22
CA VAL A 600 11.24 -24.85 -21.39
C VAL A 600 11.23 -23.79 -22.49
N VAL A 601 12.42 -23.35 -22.91
CA VAL A 601 12.61 -22.44 -24.05
C VAL A 601 13.14 -23.13 -25.32
N GLY A 602 13.53 -24.40 -25.23
CA GLY A 602 14.01 -25.20 -26.35
C GLY A 602 14.53 -26.57 -25.89
N TRP A 603 15.22 -27.30 -26.77
CA TRP A 603 15.88 -28.57 -26.41
C TRP A 603 17.13 -28.84 -27.25
N ASP A 604 17.91 -29.82 -26.80
CA ASP A 604 19.10 -30.36 -27.46
C ASP A 604 18.91 -31.86 -27.77
N ASP A 605 19.05 -32.24 -29.03
CA ASP A 605 18.94 -33.62 -29.52
C ASP A 605 20.19 -34.47 -29.23
N ALA A 606 21.28 -33.85 -28.74
CA ALA A 606 22.57 -34.50 -28.56
C ALA A 606 22.51 -35.71 -27.61
N GLY A 607 22.66 -36.89 -28.21
CA GLY A 607 22.67 -38.17 -27.51
C GLY A 607 21.30 -38.85 -27.38
N CYS A 608 20.24 -38.31 -27.99
CA CYS A 608 18.88 -38.82 -27.83
C CYS A 608 18.42 -39.78 -28.94
N GLY A 609 19.02 -39.72 -30.14
CA GLY A 609 18.93 -40.75 -31.18
C GLY A 609 17.66 -40.72 -32.05
N LYS A 610 17.82 -40.63 -33.39
CA LYS A 610 16.74 -40.34 -34.35
C LYS A 610 15.73 -41.47 -34.65
N LYS A 611 15.68 -42.61 -33.92
CA LYS A 611 15.00 -43.83 -34.44
C LYS A 611 13.77 -44.39 -33.72
N ASN A 612 13.56 -44.19 -32.41
CA ASN A 612 12.41 -44.81 -31.70
C ASN A 612 11.63 -43.89 -30.75
N CYS A 613 12.05 -42.64 -30.50
CA CYS A 613 11.26 -41.67 -29.75
C CYS A 613 11.58 -40.22 -30.17
N HIS A 614 10.60 -39.32 -30.05
CA HIS A 614 10.82 -37.88 -30.20
C HIS A 614 11.39 -37.35 -28.87
N CYS A 615 12.69 -37.54 -28.67
CA CYS A 615 13.35 -37.32 -27.39
C CYS A 615 14.46 -36.27 -27.49
N GLY A 616 14.57 -35.42 -26.48
CA GLY A 616 15.60 -34.38 -26.37
C GLY A 616 15.97 -34.09 -24.92
N LYS A 617 16.86 -33.11 -24.71
CA LYS A 617 17.18 -32.55 -23.39
C LYS A 617 16.70 -31.10 -23.32
N PRO A 618 15.70 -30.76 -22.48
CA PRO A 618 15.16 -29.41 -22.43
C PRO A 618 16.21 -28.37 -22.04
N ILE A 619 16.02 -27.16 -22.54
CA ILE A 619 16.70 -25.94 -22.13
C ILE A 619 15.71 -25.17 -21.29
N CYS A 620 16.06 -24.95 -20.03
CA CYS A 620 15.22 -24.45 -18.96
C CYS A 620 15.68 -23.03 -18.61
N CYS A 621 14.75 -22.08 -18.54
CA CYS A 621 15.00 -20.70 -18.09
C CYS A 621 14.02 -20.31 -16.98
N PRO A 622 14.36 -19.38 -16.07
CA PRO A 622 13.44 -18.92 -15.03
C PRO A 622 12.11 -18.45 -15.64
N SER A 623 10.99 -18.97 -15.15
CA SER A 623 9.67 -18.79 -15.79
C SER A 623 9.23 -17.33 -15.87
N ASN A 624 9.63 -16.50 -14.91
CA ASN A 624 9.30 -15.07 -14.84
C ASN A 624 10.03 -14.19 -15.88
N ALA A 625 11.11 -14.70 -16.49
CA ALA A 625 11.94 -13.93 -17.43
C ALA A 625 12.38 -14.76 -18.67
N ALA A 626 11.70 -15.87 -18.94
CA ALA A 626 12.09 -16.80 -20.00
C ALA A 626 12.05 -16.16 -21.39
N PRO A 627 13.17 -16.11 -22.13
CA PRO A 627 13.23 -15.48 -23.45
C PRO A 627 12.42 -16.26 -24.49
N LYS A 628 11.81 -15.53 -25.44
CA LYS A 628 10.96 -16.08 -26.50
C LYS A 628 11.65 -16.00 -27.86
N GLY A 629 11.35 -16.95 -28.75
CA GLY A 629 11.92 -16.99 -30.10
C GLY A 629 13.39 -17.42 -30.15
N CYS A 630 13.89 -18.09 -29.11
CA CYS A 630 15.24 -18.64 -29.10
C CYS A 630 15.42 -19.75 -30.14
N SER A 631 16.60 -19.80 -30.75
CA SER A 631 16.95 -20.76 -31.80
C SER A 631 18.39 -21.23 -31.68
N TRP A 632 18.71 -22.39 -32.26
CA TRP A 632 20.09 -22.83 -32.38
C TRP A 632 20.75 -22.12 -33.58
N ARG A 633 21.94 -21.56 -33.36
CA ARG A 633 22.77 -20.92 -34.40
C ARG A 633 24.06 -21.68 -34.60
N GLY A 634 24.51 -21.81 -35.84
CA GLY A 634 25.63 -22.68 -36.19
C GLY A 634 25.87 -22.75 -37.69
N ASP A 635 25.94 -21.58 -38.32
CA ASP A 635 26.04 -21.34 -39.76
C ASP A 635 26.94 -22.37 -40.47
N ASN A 636 26.45 -22.95 -41.55
CA ASN A 636 27.16 -23.96 -42.35
C ASN A 636 28.29 -23.32 -43.17
N THR A 637 29.45 -23.11 -42.55
CA THR A 637 30.62 -22.41 -43.14
C THR A 637 31.54 -23.28 -44.02
N GLY A 638 31.19 -24.55 -44.23
CA GLY A 638 31.99 -25.49 -45.03
C GLY A 638 31.73 -25.44 -46.53
N GLU A 639 32.67 -25.98 -47.33
CA GLU A 639 32.45 -26.20 -48.76
C GLU A 639 31.31 -27.21 -49.01
N PRO A 640 30.51 -27.07 -50.08
CA PRO A 640 29.43 -28.01 -50.41
C PRO A 640 29.92 -29.46 -50.49
N GLY A 641 29.38 -30.33 -49.63
CA GLY A 641 29.75 -31.74 -49.53
C GLY A 641 30.74 -32.09 -48.40
N THR A 642 31.26 -31.09 -47.67
CA THR A 642 31.96 -31.32 -46.39
C THR A 642 30.94 -31.46 -45.25
N ARG A 643 31.30 -32.15 -44.15
CA ARG A 643 30.42 -32.26 -42.97
C ARG A 643 30.27 -30.89 -42.31
N ALA A 644 29.02 -30.40 -42.23
CA ALA A 644 28.57 -29.18 -41.56
C ALA A 644 29.57 -28.55 -40.58
N ASP A 645 30.23 -27.46 -40.98
CA ASP A 645 31.27 -26.79 -40.19
C ASP A 645 30.65 -25.57 -39.48
N CYS A 646 30.43 -25.67 -38.17
CA CYS A 646 29.58 -24.74 -37.40
C CYS A 646 30.39 -23.57 -36.80
N SER A 647 29.91 -22.33 -37.01
CA SER A 647 30.57 -21.09 -36.53
C SER A 647 30.53 -20.88 -35.01
N GLY A 648 29.44 -21.29 -34.36
CA GLY A 648 29.20 -21.08 -32.92
C GLY A 648 28.86 -19.65 -32.53
N GLN A 649 28.28 -18.87 -33.44
CA GLN A 649 27.94 -17.44 -33.29
C GLN A 649 26.42 -17.23 -33.29
N CYS A 650 25.94 -16.17 -32.64
CA CYS A 650 24.54 -15.74 -32.75
C CYS A 650 24.35 -14.79 -33.95
N GLU A 651 23.12 -14.38 -34.25
CA GLU A 651 22.88 -13.27 -35.20
C GLU A 651 22.96 -11.89 -34.54
N ALA A 652 22.99 -10.84 -35.37
CA ALA A 652 22.96 -9.47 -34.88
C ALA A 652 21.61 -9.13 -34.22
N GLY A 653 21.64 -8.79 -32.93
CA GLY A 653 20.45 -8.63 -32.09
C GLY A 653 20.09 -9.85 -31.25
N GLU A 654 20.97 -10.86 -31.20
CA GLU A 654 20.82 -12.05 -30.38
C GLU A 654 21.99 -12.22 -29.41
N MET A 655 21.74 -12.98 -28.34
CA MET A 655 22.74 -13.31 -27.33
C MET A 655 22.76 -14.81 -27.00
N ASN A 656 23.94 -15.30 -26.59
CA ASN A 656 24.18 -16.71 -26.29
C ASN A 656 23.85 -17.03 -24.82
N ILE A 657 22.61 -17.42 -24.55
CA ILE A 657 22.11 -17.58 -23.17
C ILE A 657 22.88 -18.65 -22.41
N ASN A 658 23.47 -18.25 -21.28
CA ASN A 658 24.41 -19.01 -20.45
C ASN A 658 25.49 -19.82 -21.23
N GLY A 659 25.90 -19.35 -22.42
CA GLY A 659 26.92 -20.02 -23.24
C GLY A 659 26.53 -21.41 -23.74
N ILE A 660 25.23 -21.75 -23.75
CA ILE A 660 24.71 -23.08 -24.07
C ILE A 660 25.12 -23.49 -25.49
N ARG A 661 25.66 -24.72 -25.62
CA ARG A 661 26.23 -25.24 -26.87
C ARG A 661 25.95 -26.73 -27.10
N SER A 662 25.81 -27.12 -28.36
CA SER A 662 25.58 -28.50 -28.81
C SER A 662 26.32 -28.81 -30.11
N SER A 663 26.61 -30.09 -30.36
CA SER A 663 27.08 -30.54 -31.67
C SER A 663 25.95 -30.94 -32.62
N TRP A 664 24.70 -30.92 -32.18
CA TRP A 664 23.50 -31.30 -32.96
C TRP A 664 22.49 -30.14 -33.06
N GLY A 665 22.18 -29.46 -31.95
CA GLY A 665 21.08 -28.51 -31.86
C GLY A 665 19.75 -29.19 -31.50
N GLY A 666 18.61 -28.58 -31.86
CA GLY A 666 17.25 -29.05 -31.58
C GLY A 666 16.23 -27.90 -31.68
N GLY A 667 15.11 -27.98 -30.97
CA GLY A 667 14.19 -26.85 -30.74
C GLY A 667 12.88 -26.82 -31.56
N PHE A 668 11.97 -25.92 -31.15
CA PHE A 668 10.59 -25.81 -31.63
C PHE A 668 10.46 -25.48 -33.12
N THR A 669 11.22 -24.49 -33.60
CA THR A 669 11.30 -24.12 -35.02
C THR A 669 12.46 -24.88 -35.64
N ASN A 670 12.20 -26.14 -35.98
CA ASN A 670 13.19 -27.05 -36.55
C ASN A 670 13.63 -26.54 -37.93
N ASP A 671 14.78 -25.84 -38.00
CA ASP A 671 15.30 -25.08 -39.14
C ASP A 671 15.93 -25.96 -40.24
N GLY A 672 15.59 -27.25 -40.23
CA GLY A 672 15.96 -28.23 -41.25
C GLY A 672 17.34 -28.86 -41.05
N ASP A 673 18.20 -28.28 -40.22
CA ASP A 673 19.64 -28.57 -40.17
C ASP A 673 20.04 -29.36 -38.91
N THR A 674 19.25 -30.36 -38.49
CA THR A 674 19.53 -31.25 -37.33
C THR A 674 20.74 -32.19 -37.51
N ASP A 675 21.65 -31.86 -38.41
CA ASP A 675 22.84 -32.63 -38.66
C ASP A 675 24.00 -32.21 -37.76
N LYS A 676 24.84 -33.20 -37.47
CA LYS A 676 25.91 -33.06 -36.49
C LYS A 676 27.05 -32.24 -37.07
N CYS A 677 27.46 -31.18 -36.37
CA CYS A 677 28.65 -30.40 -36.69
C CYS A 677 29.88 -31.33 -36.88
N GLY A 678 30.53 -31.25 -38.04
CA GLY A 678 31.78 -31.93 -38.35
C GLY A 678 32.94 -31.35 -37.55
N ARG A 679 33.01 -30.02 -37.45
CA ARG A 679 33.88 -29.25 -36.55
C ARG A 679 33.11 -28.06 -35.98
N GLY A 680 33.60 -27.49 -34.88
CA GLY A 680 32.90 -26.43 -34.14
C GLY A 680 31.70 -26.94 -33.34
N TYR A 681 30.80 -26.03 -32.96
CA TYR A 681 29.55 -26.33 -32.27
C TYR A 681 28.48 -25.30 -32.62
N LYS A 682 27.21 -25.66 -32.41
CA LYS A 682 26.07 -24.74 -32.39
C LYS A 682 25.94 -24.10 -31.02
N VAL A 683 25.38 -22.89 -30.96
CA VAL A 683 25.05 -22.14 -29.74
C VAL A 683 23.55 -21.87 -29.68
N PHE A 684 22.98 -21.78 -28.49
CA PHE A 684 21.56 -21.47 -28.32
C PHE A 684 21.39 -19.97 -28.07
N CYS A 685 20.76 -19.30 -29.02
CA CYS A 685 20.70 -17.84 -29.09
C CYS A 685 19.26 -17.35 -28.93
N CYS A 686 19.08 -16.27 -28.17
CA CYS A 686 17.79 -15.63 -27.97
C CYS A 686 17.85 -14.18 -28.44
N PRO A 687 16.79 -13.65 -29.07
CA PRO A 687 16.69 -12.23 -29.40
C PRO A 687 16.67 -11.36 -28.14
N ASP A 688 17.39 -10.24 -28.18
CA ASP A 688 17.24 -9.17 -27.19
C ASP A 688 16.08 -8.24 -27.60
N PRO A 689 15.12 -7.96 -26.70
CA PRO A 689 13.93 -7.17 -27.04
C PRO A 689 14.24 -5.67 -27.25
N ASP A 690 15.27 -5.14 -26.59
CA ASP A 690 15.64 -3.73 -26.61
C ASP A 690 16.62 -3.39 -27.75
N TYR A 691 17.29 -4.40 -28.34
CA TYR A 691 18.27 -4.25 -29.43
C TYR A 691 17.87 -3.23 -30.51
N LYS A 692 16.62 -3.30 -30.99
CA LYS A 692 16.13 -2.41 -32.05
C LYS A 692 16.01 -0.94 -31.62
N GLU A 693 15.76 -0.67 -30.35
CA GLU A 693 15.68 0.70 -29.81
C GLU A 693 17.07 1.23 -29.45
N VAL A 694 17.93 0.43 -28.79
CA VAL A 694 19.30 0.86 -28.43
C VAL A 694 20.19 1.07 -29.67
N THR A 695 19.95 0.33 -30.77
CA THR A 695 20.67 0.54 -32.06
C THR A 695 19.97 1.48 -33.04
N LYS A 696 18.73 1.91 -32.77
CA LYS A 696 17.88 2.73 -33.68
C LYS A 696 18.54 3.98 -34.24
N ARG A 697 19.41 4.58 -33.43
CA ARG A 697 20.13 5.83 -33.71
C ARG A 697 21.64 5.62 -33.89
N CYS A 698 22.09 4.36 -33.97
CA CYS A 698 23.49 4.00 -34.20
C CYS A 698 23.77 3.74 -35.69
N PHE A 699 24.92 4.17 -36.20
CA PHE A 699 25.32 3.94 -37.60
C PHE A 699 26.84 3.91 -37.80
N TYR A 700 27.29 3.33 -38.91
CA TYR A 700 28.71 3.38 -39.30
C TYR A 700 29.05 4.69 -40.02
N ALA A 701 29.93 5.50 -39.43
CA ALA A 701 30.51 6.68 -40.06
C ALA A 701 31.23 6.36 -41.39
N GLU A 702 31.55 7.39 -42.16
CA GLU A 702 32.39 7.27 -43.35
C GLU A 702 33.82 6.81 -43.02
N CYS A 703 34.54 6.32 -44.04
CA CYS A 703 35.89 5.80 -43.90
C CYS A 703 36.88 6.82 -43.31
N GLY A 704 37.44 6.52 -42.14
CA GLY A 704 38.39 7.36 -41.43
C GLY A 704 37.79 8.64 -40.83
N LYS A 705 36.47 8.70 -40.61
CA LYS A 705 35.80 9.83 -39.96
C LYS A 705 35.43 9.53 -38.50
N ASP A 706 35.39 10.59 -37.71
CA ASP A 706 34.90 10.58 -36.33
C ASP A 706 33.37 10.65 -36.26
N CYS A 707 32.81 10.35 -35.09
CA CYS A 707 31.38 10.46 -34.84
C CYS A 707 30.94 11.92 -34.73
N PRO A 708 29.70 12.27 -35.16
CA PRO A 708 29.13 13.59 -34.93
C PRO A 708 29.01 13.99 -33.46
N SER A 709 28.85 15.30 -33.21
CA SER A 709 28.57 15.81 -31.86
C SER A 709 27.28 15.21 -31.28
N GLY A 710 27.30 14.91 -29.96
CA GLY A 710 26.22 14.19 -29.29
C GLY A 710 26.22 12.67 -29.54
N GLN A 711 27.28 12.14 -30.15
CA GLN A 711 27.48 10.71 -30.41
C GLN A 711 28.91 10.28 -30.07
N ALA A 712 29.10 9.01 -29.73
CA ALA A 712 30.40 8.43 -29.44
C ALA A 712 30.60 7.12 -30.23
N ALA A 713 31.87 6.82 -30.53
CA ALA A 713 32.25 5.59 -31.21
C ALA A 713 32.28 4.42 -30.22
N VAL A 714 31.52 3.36 -30.51
CA VAL A 714 31.51 2.14 -29.68
C VAL A 714 32.36 1.02 -30.28
N LEU A 715 32.51 0.98 -31.61
CA LEU A 715 33.37 0.03 -32.33
C LEU A 715 34.06 0.69 -33.52
N THR A 716 35.12 0.05 -34.02
CA THR A 716 35.68 0.32 -35.36
C THR A 716 35.62 -0.96 -36.18
N ASN A 717 35.22 -0.86 -37.45
CA ASN A 717 35.18 -1.98 -38.39
C ASN A 717 36.01 -1.66 -39.65
N TYR A 718 36.91 -2.57 -40.02
CA TYR A 718 37.79 -2.46 -41.18
C TYR A 718 37.24 -3.16 -42.44
N ASP A 719 36.16 -3.95 -42.33
CA ASP A 719 35.46 -4.46 -43.52
C ASP A 719 35.03 -3.31 -44.42
N LYS A 720 35.31 -3.46 -45.72
CA LYS A 720 35.07 -2.45 -46.76
C LYS A 720 35.86 -1.13 -46.58
N CYS A 721 36.77 -1.05 -45.59
CA CYS A 721 37.47 0.21 -45.25
C CYS A 721 38.96 0.08 -44.83
N TYR A 722 39.54 -1.13 -44.88
CA TYR A 722 40.97 -1.44 -44.74
C TYR A 722 41.71 -0.60 -43.67
N SER A 723 42.82 0.07 -43.98
CA SER A 723 43.63 0.77 -42.96
C SER A 723 42.99 2.01 -42.32
N LYS A 724 41.80 2.44 -42.77
CA LYS A 724 41.14 3.67 -42.28
C LYS A 724 40.02 3.39 -41.28
N GLY A 725 39.28 2.30 -41.47
CA GLY A 725 38.19 1.88 -40.60
C GLY A 725 36.95 2.78 -40.63
N ARG A 726 35.83 2.23 -40.17
CA ARG A 726 34.56 2.94 -39.97
C ARG A 726 34.16 2.81 -38.52
N LYS A 727 33.93 3.94 -37.85
CA LYS A 727 33.46 3.96 -36.47
C LYS A 727 31.96 3.68 -36.43
N TYR A 728 31.51 2.77 -35.59
CA TYR A 728 30.10 2.58 -35.26
C TYR A 728 29.75 3.59 -34.17
N CYS A 729 28.93 4.58 -34.52
CA CYS A 729 28.61 5.74 -33.71
C CYS A 729 27.22 5.58 -33.11
N CYS A 730 27.07 5.82 -31.81
CA CYS A 730 25.80 5.77 -31.07
C CYS A 730 25.57 7.07 -30.28
N PRO A 731 24.32 7.45 -29.97
CA PRO A 731 24.01 8.65 -29.17
C PRO A 731 24.65 8.64 -27.78
N THR A 732 24.89 9.83 -27.22
CA THR A 732 25.30 10.00 -25.82
C THR A 732 24.11 10.41 -24.94
N PRO A 733 23.93 9.86 -23.72
CA PRO A 733 24.70 8.77 -23.11
C PRO A 733 24.56 7.45 -23.88
N VAL A 734 25.66 6.69 -23.94
CA VAL A 734 25.76 5.51 -24.79
C VAL A 734 25.24 4.28 -24.04
N GLU A 735 24.21 3.64 -24.58
CA GLU A 735 23.60 2.45 -23.97
C GLU A 735 24.30 1.13 -24.35
N LEU A 736 25.15 1.15 -25.38
CA LEU A 736 26.05 0.05 -25.75
C LEU A 736 27.46 0.31 -25.20
N THR A 737 27.83 -0.40 -24.14
CA THR A 737 29.11 -0.24 -23.43
C THR A 737 30.02 -1.46 -23.60
N GLU A 738 31.31 -1.33 -23.26
CA GLU A 738 32.27 -2.46 -23.26
C GLU A 738 32.41 -3.19 -24.62
N CYS A 739 32.05 -2.50 -25.71
CA CYS A 739 32.01 -3.07 -27.03
C CYS A 739 33.39 -3.47 -27.57
N HIS A 740 33.51 -4.69 -28.11
CA HIS A 740 34.74 -5.21 -28.71
C HIS A 740 34.45 -6.19 -29.87
N TRP A 741 35.50 -6.63 -30.58
CA TRP A 741 35.42 -7.74 -31.55
C TRP A 741 36.08 -9.00 -30.97
N GLU A 742 35.35 -10.11 -30.97
CA GLU A 742 35.90 -11.43 -30.64
C GLU A 742 36.34 -12.16 -31.92
N GLY A 743 37.57 -12.69 -31.91
CA GLY A 743 38.23 -13.37 -33.01
C GLY A 743 38.31 -14.89 -32.87
N GLY A 744 37.87 -15.47 -31.76
CA GLY A 744 37.82 -16.91 -31.52
C GLY A 744 39.17 -17.54 -31.14
N ALA A 745 39.13 -18.84 -30.82
CA ALA A 745 40.25 -19.52 -30.17
C ALA A 745 41.40 -19.93 -31.11
N SER A 746 41.26 -19.80 -32.43
CA SER A 746 42.15 -20.40 -33.45
C SER A 746 42.79 -19.41 -34.44
N GLY A 747 43.03 -18.16 -34.02
CA GLY A 747 43.80 -17.19 -34.83
C GLY A 747 43.08 -16.80 -36.13
N ARG A 748 43.67 -17.07 -37.30
CA ARG A 748 43.04 -16.76 -38.60
C ARG A 748 41.80 -17.61 -38.93
N ASP A 749 41.63 -18.77 -38.29
CA ASP A 749 40.49 -19.66 -38.53
C ASP A 749 39.17 -19.20 -37.86
N CYS A 750 39.24 -18.20 -36.97
CA CYS A 750 38.11 -17.59 -36.27
C CYS A 750 37.07 -18.58 -35.68
N ALA A 751 37.49 -19.78 -35.28
CA ALA A 751 36.55 -20.78 -34.78
C ALA A 751 35.98 -20.36 -33.42
N ASN A 752 34.65 -20.45 -33.29
CA ASN A 752 33.92 -20.16 -32.06
C ASN A 752 34.11 -18.70 -31.59
N ALA A 753 34.25 -17.76 -32.52
CA ALA A 753 34.37 -16.32 -32.27
C ALA A 753 33.03 -15.74 -31.77
N LYS A 754 32.69 -15.98 -30.50
CA LYS A 754 31.37 -15.71 -29.92
C LYS A 754 31.42 -14.67 -28.80
N CYS A 755 30.32 -13.95 -28.61
CA CYS A 755 30.17 -13.08 -27.44
C CYS A 755 30.04 -13.87 -26.13
N ASN A 756 30.32 -13.22 -25.02
CA ASN A 756 30.09 -13.76 -23.69
C ASN A 756 28.58 -13.93 -23.42
N SER A 757 28.20 -14.73 -22.42
CA SER A 757 26.77 -14.94 -22.07
C SER A 757 26.08 -13.72 -21.45
N THR A 758 26.84 -12.66 -21.19
CA THR A 758 26.39 -11.36 -20.68
C THR A 758 26.28 -10.30 -21.79
N GLU A 759 26.64 -10.64 -23.04
CA GLU A 759 26.88 -9.68 -24.12
C GLU A 759 25.96 -9.93 -25.31
N LEU A 760 25.49 -8.82 -25.89
CA LEU A 760 24.69 -8.79 -27.11
C LEU A 760 25.60 -8.78 -28.33
N GLN A 761 25.36 -9.70 -29.28
CA GLN A 761 26.06 -9.66 -30.57
C GLN A 761 25.39 -8.64 -31.49
N ILE A 762 26.12 -7.61 -31.93
CA ILE A 762 25.56 -6.50 -32.72
C ILE A 762 25.99 -6.49 -34.20
N ALA A 763 27.02 -7.26 -34.56
CA ALA A 763 27.44 -7.46 -35.96
C ALA A 763 28.32 -8.71 -36.15
N LYS A 764 28.46 -9.14 -37.41
CA LYS A 764 29.49 -10.08 -37.91
C LYS A 764 30.40 -9.34 -38.91
N SER A 765 31.70 -9.65 -38.96
CA SER A 765 32.67 -9.02 -39.89
C SER A 765 33.84 -9.94 -40.19
N ALA A 766 34.36 -9.96 -41.43
CA ALA A 766 35.51 -10.80 -41.79
C ALA A 766 36.84 -10.27 -41.24
N LEU A 767 37.00 -8.94 -41.16
CA LEU A 767 38.15 -8.26 -40.57
C LEU A 767 37.91 -7.80 -39.12
N GLY A 768 36.71 -7.33 -38.81
CA GLY A 768 36.41 -6.65 -37.54
C GLY A 768 37.35 -5.46 -37.30
N ASP A 769 38.09 -5.48 -36.20
CA ASP A 769 39.16 -4.56 -35.82
C ASP A 769 40.59 -5.03 -36.20
N SER A 770 40.70 -6.09 -37.02
CA SER A 770 41.99 -6.62 -37.46
C SER A 770 42.31 -6.32 -38.93
N TYR A 771 43.59 -6.47 -39.27
CA TYR A 771 44.07 -6.45 -40.65
C TYR A 771 44.16 -7.85 -41.28
N SER A 772 43.83 -8.92 -40.54
CA SER A 772 43.77 -10.29 -41.05
C SER A 772 42.33 -10.80 -41.14
N THR A 773 41.91 -11.27 -42.31
CA THR A 773 40.61 -11.89 -42.54
C THR A 773 40.50 -13.24 -41.82
N CYS A 774 39.28 -13.60 -41.42
CA CYS A 774 38.93 -14.97 -41.06
C CYS A 774 38.96 -15.92 -42.28
N ASP A 775 39.51 -17.11 -42.10
CA ASP A 775 39.52 -18.20 -43.08
C ASP A 775 38.15 -18.92 -43.13
N TRP A 776 37.96 -19.79 -44.14
CA TRP A 776 36.77 -20.67 -44.27
C TRP A 776 35.41 -19.95 -44.22
N GLY A 777 35.32 -18.72 -44.72
CA GLY A 777 34.06 -17.96 -44.78
C GLY A 777 33.50 -17.54 -43.41
N ARG A 778 34.26 -17.71 -42.32
CA ARG A 778 33.86 -17.33 -40.97
C ARG A 778 34.00 -15.82 -40.74
N SER A 779 33.49 -15.35 -39.61
CA SER A 779 33.52 -13.94 -39.21
C SER A 779 33.93 -13.80 -37.75
N ARG A 780 34.41 -12.60 -37.38
CA ARG A 780 34.45 -12.11 -36.01
C ARG A 780 33.06 -11.68 -35.56
N ALA A 781 32.78 -11.79 -34.27
CA ALA A 781 31.57 -11.25 -33.65
C ALA A 781 31.86 -9.88 -33.01
N ALA A 782 30.96 -8.92 -33.18
CA ALA A 782 30.97 -7.67 -32.43
C ALA A 782 30.05 -7.81 -31.21
N CYS A 783 30.62 -7.62 -30.02
CA CYS A 783 29.99 -7.95 -28.73
C CYS A 783 29.93 -6.71 -27.84
N CYS A 784 28.80 -6.45 -27.18
CA CYS A 784 28.57 -5.27 -26.35
C CYS A 784 27.74 -5.58 -25.10
N THR A 785 27.96 -4.83 -24.02
CA THR A 785 27.14 -4.83 -22.79
C THR A 785 26.08 -3.72 -22.85
N VAL A 786 24.79 -4.07 -22.76
CA VAL A 786 23.69 -3.09 -22.73
C VAL A 786 23.53 -2.49 -21.34
N LYS A 787 23.46 -1.15 -21.24
CA LYS A 787 23.19 -0.40 -20.00
C LYS A 787 22.26 0.79 -20.30
N LYS A 788 20.99 0.67 -19.90
CA LYS A 788 19.98 1.74 -20.07
C LYS A 788 20.41 3.01 -19.32
N ALA A 789 20.46 4.13 -20.01
CA ALA A 789 20.96 5.37 -19.42
C ALA A 789 19.87 6.13 -18.63
N PRO A 790 20.18 6.74 -17.48
CA PRO A 790 19.20 7.52 -16.72
C PRO A 790 18.86 8.83 -17.46
N THR A 791 17.56 9.12 -17.59
CA THR A 791 17.06 10.36 -18.20
C THR A 791 17.59 11.59 -17.48
N PRO A 792 18.23 12.56 -18.17
CA PRO A 792 18.67 13.81 -17.57
C PRO A 792 17.48 14.58 -16.97
N LYS A 793 17.54 14.91 -15.67
CA LYS A 793 16.47 15.66 -14.99
C LYS A 793 16.32 17.07 -15.55
N ALA A 794 15.08 17.54 -15.66
CA ALA A 794 14.78 18.92 -16.02
C ALA A 794 14.99 19.89 -14.85
N MET A 795 15.33 21.14 -15.17
CA MET A 795 15.58 22.21 -14.20
C MET A 795 14.39 23.17 -14.14
N CYS A 796 14.09 23.64 -12.93
CA CYS A 796 13.09 24.64 -12.59
C CYS A 796 13.79 25.74 -11.78
N THR A 797 14.42 26.68 -12.47
CA THR A 797 15.17 27.81 -11.87
C THR A 797 14.56 29.17 -12.20
N THR A 798 13.66 29.22 -13.18
CA THR A 798 12.99 30.44 -13.65
C THR A 798 11.99 30.96 -12.61
N ARG A 799 12.08 32.25 -12.27
CA ARG A 799 11.10 32.96 -11.42
C ARG A 799 10.06 33.65 -12.28
N LEU A 800 8.78 33.28 -12.13
CA LEU A 800 7.73 33.74 -13.04
C LEU A 800 7.52 35.26 -12.98
N CYS A 801 7.54 35.87 -11.80
CA CYS A 801 7.41 37.32 -11.68
C CYS A 801 8.65 38.10 -12.17
N THR A 802 9.74 37.41 -12.58
CA THR A 802 10.90 38.05 -13.25
C THR A 802 10.83 37.95 -14.77
N THR A 803 10.24 36.88 -15.30
CA THR A 803 10.08 36.66 -16.74
C THR A 803 8.74 37.15 -17.30
N ASP A 804 7.75 37.37 -16.43
CA ASP A 804 6.36 37.61 -16.78
C ASP A 804 5.69 38.52 -15.73
N ILE A 805 6.10 39.80 -15.71
CA ILE A 805 5.67 40.79 -14.70
C ILE A 805 4.15 41.01 -14.74
N GLU A 806 3.56 41.00 -15.93
CA GLU A 806 2.11 41.18 -16.14
C GLU A 806 1.26 40.12 -15.40
N TYR A 807 1.77 38.90 -15.29
CA TYR A 807 1.09 37.80 -14.61
C TYR A 807 1.01 37.97 -13.08
N CYS A 808 2.01 38.61 -12.47
CA CYS A 808 2.06 38.88 -11.03
C CYS A 808 1.53 40.28 -10.66
N GLY A 809 1.31 41.15 -11.65
CA GLY A 809 1.05 42.57 -11.48
C GLY A 809 2.34 43.39 -11.31
N GLU A 810 2.29 44.66 -11.71
CA GLU A 810 3.42 45.61 -11.59
C GLU A 810 3.71 45.98 -10.11
N SER A 811 4.46 45.14 -9.37
CA SER A 811 5.11 45.54 -8.09
C SER A 811 5.99 44.46 -7.41
N SER A 812 7.08 43.99 -8.05
CA SER A 812 7.96 42.97 -7.44
C SER A 812 9.43 43.36 -7.21
N TYR A 813 9.92 44.50 -7.69
CA TYR A 813 11.37 44.82 -7.64
C TYR A 813 11.82 46.22 -7.18
N ASP A 814 10.91 47.16 -6.90
CA ASP A 814 11.26 48.39 -6.18
C ASP A 814 10.60 48.45 -4.81
N ASP A 815 11.40 48.88 -3.82
CA ASP A 815 11.12 48.70 -2.40
C ASP A 815 10.22 49.82 -1.80
N ASP A 816 9.90 50.86 -2.58
CA ASP A 816 9.14 52.03 -2.15
C ASP A 816 8.06 52.43 -3.19
N HIS A 817 6.80 52.14 -2.84
CA HIS A 817 5.54 52.53 -3.50
C HIS A 817 5.18 51.88 -4.87
N VAL A 818 3.85 51.76 -5.11
CA VAL A 818 3.16 51.44 -6.41
C VAL A 818 3.27 49.95 -6.85
N LYS A 819 2.22 49.20 -7.22
CA LYS A 819 0.74 49.30 -7.09
C LYS A 819 0.08 47.89 -7.18
N ARG A 820 -0.81 47.54 -6.23
CA ARG A 820 -2.01 46.68 -6.48
C ARG A 820 -3.25 47.55 -6.78
N ASP A 821 -3.06 48.79 -7.24
CA ASP A 821 -4.13 49.67 -7.75
C ASP A 821 -4.20 49.55 -9.28
N VAL A 822 -5.32 49.10 -9.83
CA VAL A 822 -5.61 49.08 -11.28
C VAL A 822 -5.68 50.53 -11.82
N SER A 823 -5.26 50.76 -13.06
CA SER A 823 -5.54 52.00 -13.78
C SER A 823 -6.09 51.76 -15.20
N ILE A 824 -7.40 51.99 -15.33
CA ILE A 824 -8.17 52.48 -16.49
C ILE A 824 -7.56 52.31 -17.89
N ARG A 825 -8.31 51.59 -18.75
CA ARG A 825 -8.41 51.87 -20.20
C ARG A 825 -9.84 51.63 -20.68
N GLU A 826 -10.55 52.71 -21.01
CA GLU A 826 -11.74 52.70 -21.89
C GLU A 826 -11.30 52.72 -23.38
N PRO A 827 -12.19 52.56 -24.38
CA PRO A 827 -13.66 52.29 -24.37
C PRO A 827 -13.99 50.92 -25.05
N ALA A 828 -15.23 50.46 -25.32
CA ALA A 828 -16.55 51.09 -25.35
C ALA A 828 -17.70 50.07 -25.08
N GLU A 829 -18.93 50.58 -24.96
CA GLU A 829 -20.21 49.83 -25.09
C GLU A 829 -20.62 48.80 -24.00
N LEU A 830 -20.91 49.27 -22.78
CA LEU A 830 -22.27 49.15 -22.21
C LEU A 830 -22.47 50.08 -21.00
N ASN A 831 -23.38 51.05 -21.12
CA ASN A 831 -23.71 51.96 -20.02
C ASN A 831 -24.61 51.26 -18.99
N THR A 832 -24.14 51.17 -17.73
CA THR A 832 -24.89 51.24 -16.43
C THR A 832 -24.47 50.24 -15.33
N VAL A 833 -23.19 50.24 -14.91
CA VAL A 833 -22.77 50.18 -13.48
C VAL A 833 -21.38 50.84 -13.39
N THR A 834 -21.12 51.61 -12.33
CA THR A 834 -19.90 52.43 -12.17
C THR A 834 -18.65 51.64 -11.78
N SER A 835 -17.60 51.73 -12.62
CA SER A 835 -16.16 51.84 -12.32
C SER A 835 -15.52 51.15 -11.09
N ASP A 836 -14.47 50.36 -11.35
CA ASP A 836 -13.23 50.19 -10.58
C ASP A 836 -13.29 50.02 -9.04
N LYS A 837 -13.45 48.78 -8.55
CA LYS A 837 -13.26 48.39 -7.12
C LYS A 837 -12.73 46.96 -6.89
N GLN A 838 -11.65 46.51 -7.55
CA GLN A 838 -11.18 45.11 -7.47
C GLN A 838 -10.01 44.79 -6.50
N SER A 839 -9.54 45.74 -5.68
CA SER A 839 -8.39 45.49 -4.77
C SER A 839 -8.65 45.98 -3.33
N LEU A 840 -8.79 45.03 -2.40
CA LEU A 840 -8.81 45.30 -0.94
C LEU A 840 -7.40 45.37 -0.32
N ASP A 841 -6.34 45.28 -1.12
CA ASP A 841 -4.96 45.31 -0.63
C ASP A 841 -4.36 46.71 -0.65
N LYS A 842 -4.59 47.44 0.45
CA LYS A 842 -3.82 48.63 0.76
C LYS A 842 -3.04 48.48 2.07
N ARG A 843 -1.72 48.55 1.93
CA ARG A 843 -0.77 48.81 3.03
C ARG A 843 -1.02 50.25 3.50
N GLY A 844 -1.94 50.47 4.44
CA GLY A 844 -2.43 51.81 4.79
C GLY A 844 -3.64 51.82 5.74
N GLY A 845 -4.38 52.94 5.78
CA GLY A 845 -5.56 53.13 6.64
C GLY A 845 -6.81 52.32 6.23
N LYS A 846 -7.86 52.37 7.06
CA LYS A 846 -9.16 51.69 6.81
C LYS A 846 -9.75 52.12 5.46
N LYS A 847 -10.26 51.16 4.68
CA LYS A 847 -11.00 51.37 3.43
C LYS A 847 -12.36 50.69 3.49
N VAL A 848 -13.37 51.28 2.84
CA VAL A 848 -14.75 50.78 2.75
C VAL A 848 -15.03 50.32 1.32
N GLU A 849 -15.57 49.12 1.17
CA GLU A 849 -15.74 48.44 -0.12
C GLU A 849 -17.13 47.80 -0.19
N GLU A 850 -17.76 47.79 -1.36
CA GLU A 850 -19.20 47.55 -1.49
C GLU A 850 -19.51 46.27 -2.26
N ILE A 851 -20.39 45.45 -1.70
CA ILE A 851 -20.88 44.21 -2.29
C ILE A 851 -22.35 44.40 -2.63
N VAL A 852 -22.72 44.22 -3.90
CA VAL A 852 -24.12 44.22 -4.34
C VAL A 852 -24.65 42.79 -4.30
N VAL A 853 -25.69 42.55 -3.49
CA VAL A 853 -26.38 41.28 -3.36
C VAL A 853 -27.86 41.49 -3.70
N GLY A 854 -28.26 41.16 -4.93
CA GLY A 854 -29.63 41.42 -5.40
C GLY A 854 -29.96 42.91 -5.41
N LYS A 855 -30.80 43.35 -4.46
CA LYS A 855 -31.19 44.77 -4.27
C LYS A 855 -30.50 45.47 -3.09
N ILE A 856 -29.64 44.78 -2.34
CA ILE A 856 -28.95 45.35 -1.17
C ILE A 856 -27.47 45.60 -1.47
N THR A 857 -26.96 46.74 -1.00
CA THR A 857 -25.52 47.08 -1.05
C THR A 857 -24.97 46.96 0.37
N ILE A 858 -23.94 46.12 0.54
CA ILE A 858 -23.34 45.80 1.84
C ILE A 858 -21.91 46.34 1.86
N ALA A 859 -21.61 47.23 2.79
CA ALA A 859 -20.27 47.77 2.96
C ALA A 859 -19.41 46.85 3.86
N VAL A 860 -18.16 46.61 3.45
CA VAL A 860 -17.14 45.85 4.18
C VAL A 860 -15.96 46.77 4.47
N ILE A 861 -15.43 46.71 5.70
CA ILE A 861 -14.34 47.56 6.20
C ILE A 861 -13.15 46.66 6.46
N VAL A 862 -12.07 46.85 5.70
CA VAL A 862 -10.91 45.96 5.79
C VAL A 862 -9.86 46.52 6.76
N ALA A 863 -9.30 45.63 7.59
CA ALA A 863 -8.30 45.99 8.59
C ALA A 863 -6.93 46.30 7.97
N ALA A 864 -6.19 47.21 8.61
CA ALA A 864 -4.85 47.60 8.22
C ALA A 864 -3.80 46.58 8.69
N TYR A 865 -2.99 46.08 7.76
CA TYR A 865 -1.90 45.13 8.01
C TYR A 865 -0.52 45.77 7.78
N PRO A 866 0.57 45.22 8.38
CA PRO A 866 1.93 45.70 8.15
C PRO A 866 2.46 45.27 6.77
N SER A 867 3.40 46.02 6.21
CA SER A 867 4.26 45.52 5.12
C SER A 867 5.25 44.47 5.62
N ILE A 868 5.91 43.75 4.70
CA ILE A 868 6.88 42.71 5.05
C ILE A 868 8.05 43.26 5.89
N GLY A 869 8.52 44.49 5.65
CA GLY A 869 9.55 45.11 6.48
C GLY A 869 9.08 45.55 7.87
N GLU A 870 7.78 45.82 8.05
CA GLU A 870 7.21 46.29 9.32
C GLU A 870 6.73 45.14 10.22
N ILE A 871 6.43 43.98 9.65
CA ILE A 871 5.75 42.90 10.38
C ILE A 871 6.57 42.38 11.59
N TRP A 872 7.89 42.55 11.55
CA TRP A 872 8.79 42.17 12.63
C TRP A 872 9.17 43.33 13.57
N THR A 873 8.66 44.54 13.36
CA THR A 873 8.93 45.74 14.19
C THR A 873 7.68 46.31 14.89
N ILE A 874 6.47 45.86 14.53
CA ILE A 874 5.24 46.17 15.27
C ILE A 874 5.26 45.65 16.71
N SER A 875 4.44 46.25 17.60
CA SER A 875 4.43 45.98 19.04
C SER A 875 4.11 44.53 19.45
N LYS A 876 3.54 43.71 18.55
CA LYS A 876 3.26 42.28 18.74
C LYS A 876 4.08 41.38 17.78
N ALA A 877 5.18 41.86 17.21
CA ALA A 877 6.03 41.14 16.25
C ALA A 877 6.58 39.78 16.72
N ALA A 878 6.57 39.51 18.03
CA ALA A 878 6.91 38.20 18.60
C ALA A 878 5.88 37.10 18.29
N GLN A 879 4.65 37.46 17.91
CA GLN A 879 3.59 36.52 17.53
C GLN A 879 3.70 36.03 16.07
N VAL A 880 4.48 36.73 15.25
CA VAL A 880 4.64 36.47 13.81
C VAL A 880 5.62 35.31 13.61
N LEU A 881 5.25 34.37 12.75
CA LEU A 881 6.08 33.22 12.45
C LEU A 881 7.44 33.65 11.87
N LYS A 882 8.53 33.09 12.41
CA LYS A 882 9.92 33.37 12.00
C LYS A 882 10.41 32.37 10.95
N LYS A 883 9.56 32.07 9.97
CA LYS A 883 9.86 31.22 8.80
C LYS A 883 9.44 31.94 7.52
N ALA A 884 10.16 31.64 6.44
CA ALA A 884 9.89 32.09 5.08
C ALA A 884 9.67 30.90 4.15
N PHE A 885 8.61 30.94 3.35
CA PHE A 885 8.23 29.90 2.41
C PHE A 885 8.61 30.29 0.98
N TRP A 886 9.39 29.45 0.31
CA TRP A 886 9.92 29.68 -1.03
C TRP A 886 9.56 28.54 -1.96
N ALA A 887 9.35 28.81 -3.26
CA ALA A 887 9.43 27.77 -4.26
C ALA A 887 10.91 27.35 -4.42
N ARG A 888 11.15 26.04 -4.34
CA ARG A 888 12.49 25.46 -4.48
C ARG A 888 12.99 25.63 -5.91
N THR A 889 14.17 26.25 -6.05
CA THR A 889 14.91 26.34 -7.31
C THR A 889 15.88 25.17 -7.45
N GLY A 890 15.87 24.47 -8.58
CA GLY A 890 16.74 23.31 -8.79
C GLY A 890 16.19 22.37 -9.85
N TYR A 891 16.17 21.06 -9.57
CA TYR A 891 15.41 20.11 -10.38
C TYR A 891 13.90 20.32 -10.18
N CYS A 892 13.12 20.11 -11.24
CA CYS A 892 11.67 20.09 -11.15
C CYS A 892 11.17 18.83 -10.40
N GLY A 893 10.06 18.96 -9.66
CA GLY A 893 9.36 17.81 -9.05
C GLY A 893 9.71 17.51 -7.58
N SER A 894 9.19 16.37 -7.11
CA SER A 894 9.28 15.72 -5.77
C SER A 894 9.05 16.57 -4.52
N SER A 895 9.84 17.61 -4.29
CA SER A 895 9.68 18.56 -3.19
C SER A 895 9.98 19.95 -3.73
N VAL A 896 8.93 20.78 -3.75
CA VAL A 896 8.85 22.01 -4.53
C VAL A 896 8.74 23.26 -3.65
N LEU A 897 8.52 23.09 -2.35
CA LEU A 897 8.60 24.11 -1.30
C LEU A 897 9.94 24.01 -0.54
N ASP A 898 10.49 25.17 -0.16
CA ASP A 898 11.69 25.32 0.67
C ASP A 898 11.37 26.27 1.84
N VAL A 899 11.45 25.75 3.07
CA VAL A 899 11.04 26.45 4.29
C VAL A 899 12.27 26.87 5.08
N ARG A 900 12.48 28.19 5.21
CA ARG A 900 13.71 28.77 5.78
C ARG A 900 13.42 29.51 7.07
N ASP A 901 14.21 29.26 8.11
CA ASP A 901 14.14 30.05 9.33
C ASP A 901 14.68 31.48 9.12
N LEU A 902 14.00 32.45 9.72
CA LEU A 902 14.35 33.86 9.71
C LEU A 902 14.88 34.27 11.10
N PRO A 903 15.89 35.16 11.18
CA PRO A 903 16.32 35.71 12.46
C PRO A 903 15.23 36.60 13.07
N VAL A 904 15.35 36.92 14.36
CA VAL A 904 14.37 37.72 15.11
C VAL A 904 14.01 39.04 14.41
N LEU A 905 15.00 39.71 13.82
CA LEU A 905 14.85 40.87 12.94
C LEU A 905 15.54 40.59 11.59
N PRO A 906 14.78 40.23 10.53
CA PRO A 906 15.34 39.95 9.21
C PRO A 906 15.81 41.21 8.50
N THR A 907 16.97 41.13 7.84
CA THR A 907 17.46 42.22 6.98
C THR A 907 16.69 42.27 5.66
N LYS A 908 16.68 43.44 5.00
CA LYS A 908 16.09 43.66 3.66
C LYS A 908 16.58 42.68 2.59
N LYS A 909 17.81 42.17 2.72
CA LYS A 909 18.34 41.11 1.83
C LYS A 909 17.67 39.75 2.07
N GLN A 910 17.25 39.45 3.29
CA GLN A 910 16.65 38.17 3.67
C GLN A 910 15.14 38.09 3.38
N TYR A 911 14.42 39.22 3.41
CA TYR A 911 12.98 39.26 3.10
C TYR A 911 12.62 39.75 1.69
N ARG A 912 13.60 40.14 0.86
CA ARG A 912 13.36 40.59 -0.53
C ARG A 912 12.66 39.50 -1.34
N GLY A 913 11.49 39.80 -1.90
CA GLY A 913 10.68 38.86 -2.68
C GLY A 913 9.73 37.99 -1.84
N LEU A 914 9.56 38.32 -0.56
CA LEU A 914 8.50 37.79 0.29
C LEU A 914 7.39 38.84 0.47
N ASP A 915 6.15 38.37 0.52
CA ASP A 915 4.98 39.14 0.92
C ASP A 915 4.48 38.70 2.30
N VAL A 916 3.68 39.57 2.93
CA VAL A 916 2.86 39.23 4.09
C VAL A 916 1.62 38.51 3.59
N GLU A 917 1.54 37.23 3.92
CA GLU A 917 0.46 36.34 3.53
C GLU A 917 -0.62 36.28 4.62
N HIS A 918 -1.90 36.24 4.20
CA HIS A 918 -3.05 35.98 5.07
C HIS A 918 -3.56 34.56 4.80
N PRO A 919 -3.53 33.62 5.77
CA PRO A 919 -3.86 32.21 5.52
C PRO A 919 -5.23 32.04 4.85
N ILE A 920 -6.24 32.72 5.39
CA ILE A 920 -7.51 32.96 4.70
C ILE A 920 -7.46 34.39 4.16
N ASP A 921 -7.52 34.53 2.85
CA ASP A 921 -7.50 35.85 2.22
C ASP A 921 -8.73 36.66 2.63
N LYS A 922 -8.49 37.86 3.15
CA LYS A 922 -9.56 38.80 3.55
C LYS A 922 -10.52 39.15 2.40
N MET A 923 -10.11 38.95 1.13
CA MET A 923 -10.98 39.05 -0.04
C MET A 923 -12.18 38.11 0.03
N LEU A 924 -12.03 36.95 0.65
CA LEU A 924 -13.03 35.88 0.66
C LEU A 924 -14.25 36.21 1.54
N ILE A 925 -14.15 37.20 2.45
CA ILE A 925 -15.30 37.70 3.21
C ILE A 925 -16.45 38.15 2.30
N LYS A 926 -16.14 38.62 1.08
CA LYS A 926 -17.15 39.01 0.08
C LYS A 926 -17.97 37.81 -0.41
N LYS A 927 -17.35 36.63 -0.47
CA LYS A 927 -17.99 35.37 -0.85
C LYS A 927 -18.83 34.83 0.31
N PHE A 928 -18.29 34.83 1.54
CA PHE A 928 -19.04 34.50 2.75
C PHE A 928 -20.33 35.34 2.88
N ILE A 929 -20.22 36.67 2.84
CA ILE A 929 -21.37 37.57 2.97
C ILE A 929 -22.41 37.29 1.87
N ARG A 930 -21.96 37.09 0.62
CA ARG A 930 -22.88 36.72 -0.48
C ARG A 930 -23.59 35.40 -0.21
N THR A 931 -22.89 34.37 0.27
CA THR A 931 -23.49 33.07 0.62
C THR A 931 -24.49 33.22 1.76
N ALA A 932 -24.09 33.80 2.89
CA ALA A 932 -24.95 34.01 4.05
C ALA A 932 -26.19 34.87 3.74
N ALA A 933 -26.09 35.86 2.83
CA ALA A 933 -27.20 36.71 2.42
C ALA A 933 -28.12 36.11 1.32
N THR A 934 -27.72 35.04 0.64
CA THR A 934 -28.49 34.45 -0.50
C THR A 934 -28.90 32.99 -0.32
N GLY A 935 -28.19 32.24 0.52
CA GLY A 935 -28.28 30.78 0.59
C GLY A 935 -27.59 30.05 -0.57
N THR A 936 -26.88 30.75 -1.46
CA THR A 936 -26.10 30.13 -2.56
C THR A 936 -24.65 29.93 -2.11
N LEU A 937 -24.20 28.67 -2.14
CA LEU A 937 -22.84 28.28 -1.81
C LEU A 937 -21.85 28.64 -2.94
N SER A 938 -20.55 28.47 -2.70
CA SER A 938 -19.51 28.74 -3.71
C SER A 938 -19.52 27.71 -4.86
N SER A 939 -20.03 26.50 -4.61
CA SER A 939 -20.35 25.49 -5.63
C SER A 939 -21.57 25.81 -6.50
N GLU A 940 -22.15 27.00 -6.37
CA GLU A 940 -23.42 27.45 -7.00
C GLU A 940 -24.68 26.70 -6.53
N SER A 941 -24.53 25.67 -5.69
CA SER A 941 -25.64 24.96 -5.06
C SER A 941 -26.40 25.85 -4.06
N ARG A 942 -27.67 25.53 -3.81
CA ARG A 942 -28.48 26.19 -2.77
C ARG A 942 -28.49 25.35 -1.51
N PHE A 943 -28.12 25.96 -0.39
CA PHE A 943 -28.22 25.36 0.93
C PHE A 943 -29.60 25.62 1.55
N SER A 944 -30.19 24.60 2.17
CA SER A 944 -31.54 24.62 2.74
C SER A 944 -31.62 24.25 4.22
N GLY A 945 -30.48 23.99 4.88
CA GLY A 945 -30.45 23.58 6.30
C GLY A 945 -30.94 24.68 7.26
N PHE A 946 -30.75 25.95 6.91
CA PHE A 946 -31.29 27.10 7.63
C PHE A 946 -31.46 28.32 6.71
N ALA A 947 -32.21 29.32 7.17
CA ALA A 947 -32.52 30.51 6.38
C ALA A 947 -31.29 31.41 6.14
N PRO A 948 -31.21 32.10 4.98
CA PRO A 948 -30.26 33.18 4.78
C PRO A 948 -30.42 34.31 5.82
N ILE A 949 -29.33 34.97 6.15
CA ILE A 949 -29.29 36.09 7.08
C ILE A 949 -30.08 37.28 6.51
N ASP A 950 -30.99 37.83 7.33
CA ASP A 950 -31.93 38.87 6.93
C ASP A 950 -31.24 40.13 6.36
N ALA A 951 -31.84 40.71 5.31
CA ALA A 951 -31.35 41.91 4.66
C ALA A 951 -31.18 43.12 5.61
N HIS A 952 -32.04 43.23 6.63
CA HIS A 952 -31.97 44.26 7.65
C HIS A 952 -30.67 44.20 8.45
N PHE A 953 -30.14 43.00 8.74
CA PHE A 953 -28.86 42.86 9.44
C PHE A 953 -27.71 43.46 8.60
N TRP A 954 -27.63 43.09 7.33
CA TRP A 954 -26.55 43.57 6.45
C TRP A 954 -26.61 45.07 6.18
N GLN A 955 -27.81 45.65 6.16
CA GLN A 955 -28.02 47.09 5.93
C GLN A 955 -27.83 47.94 7.19
N ASN A 956 -28.40 47.53 8.32
CA ASN A 956 -28.59 48.39 9.49
C ASN A 956 -27.84 47.94 10.75
N VAL A 957 -27.16 46.78 10.72
CA VAL A 957 -26.48 46.21 11.89
C VAL A 957 -24.99 45.96 11.61
N TRP A 958 -24.66 45.34 10.48
CA TRP A 958 -23.30 44.91 10.13
C TRP A 958 -22.24 46.01 10.26
N ASN A 959 -22.61 47.25 9.95
CA ASN A 959 -21.76 48.44 10.00
C ASN A 959 -22.04 49.38 11.18
N GLU A 960 -23.02 49.10 12.04
CA GLU A 960 -23.37 49.99 13.15
C GLU A 960 -22.62 49.67 14.44
N ALA A 961 -22.43 50.69 15.27
CA ALA A 961 -21.71 50.56 16.52
C ALA A 961 -22.62 50.02 17.62
N ASN A 962 -22.29 48.85 18.16
CA ASN A 962 -23.00 48.20 19.25
C ASN A 962 -22.16 48.30 20.55
N HIS A 963 -22.77 48.86 21.60
CA HIS A 963 -22.11 49.07 22.90
C HIS A 963 -21.71 47.76 23.58
N ASP A 964 -22.58 46.74 23.51
CA ASP A 964 -22.35 45.47 24.19
C ASP A 964 -21.32 44.62 23.44
N LEU A 965 -21.26 44.75 22.11
CA LEU A 965 -20.17 44.20 21.29
C LEU A 965 -18.81 44.84 21.61
N ALA A 966 -18.77 46.13 21.96
CA ALA A 966 -17.55 46.82 22.40
C ALA A 966 -17.03 46.30 23.76
N ASN A 967 -17.92 45.75 24.60
CA ASN A 967 -17.59 45.16 25.90
C ASN A 967 -17.08 43.71 25.80
N LYS A 968 -17.25 43.04 24.65
CA LYS A 968 -16.72 41.70 24.40
C LYS A 968 -15.17 41.70 24.41
N PRO A 969 -14.52 40.53 24.60
CA PRO A 969 -13.06 40.39 24.54
C PRO A 969 -12.39 41.02 23.31
N ALA A 970 -11.14 41.44 23.47
CA ALA A 970 -10.37 42.04 22.39
C ALA A 970 -9.88 41.01 21.37
N VAL A 971 -9.94 41.35 20.09
CA VAL A 971 -9.53 40.48 18.97
C VAL A 971 -8.00 40.38 18.94
N GLY A 972 -7.46 39.17 18.97
CA GLY A 972 -6.01 38.95 19.06
C GLY A 972 -5.43 39.09 20.48
N GLY A 973 -6.21 38.74 21.51
CA GLY A 973 -5.79 38.66 22.92
C GLY A 973 -5.96 39.96 23.71
N PRO A 974 -5.56 40.01 25.00
CA PRO A 974 -5.91 41.11 25.92
C PRO A 974 -5.50 42.52 25.46
N LYS A 975 -4.38 42.63 24.72
CA LYS A 975 -3.87 43.89 24.12
C LYS A 975 -4.30 44.06 22.65
N GLY A 976 -5.37 43.40 22.24
CA GLY A 976 -5.98 43.50 20.91
C GLY A 976 -6.88 44.75 20.77
N LYS A 977 -7.52 44.89 19.62
CA LYS A 977 -8.58 45.90 19.43
C LYS A 977 -9.91 45.40 19.96
N ARG A 978 -10.77 46.34 20.34
CA ARG A 978 -12.20 46.10 20.65
C ARG A 978 -13.08 46.90 19.69
N PRO A 979 -13.26 46.48 18.42
CA PRO A 979 -14.15 47.17 17.49
C PRO A 979 -15.60 47.01 17.95
N ALA A 980 -16.34 48.11 17.99
CA ALA A 980 -17.77 48.11 18.34
C ALA A 980 -18.70 47.69 17.18
N LYS A 981 -18.16 47.54 15.96
CA LYS A 981 -18.91 47.22 14.74
C LYS A 981 -18.67 45.76 14.34
N PRO A 982 -19.70 44.96 14.01
CA PRO A 982 -19.58 43.57 13.57
C PRO A 982 -18.50 43.35 12.48
N ASN A 983 -18.62 44.12 11.39
CA ASN A 983 -17.72 44.12 10.24
C ASN A 983 -16.25 44.36 10.63
N GLU A 984 -15.96 45.41 11.41
CA GLU A 984 -14.59 45.72 11.84
C GLU A 984 -14.00 44.65 12.76
N ARG A 985 -14.86 43.96 13.51
CA ARG A 985 -14.47 42.91 14.47
C ARG A 985 -14.11 41.62 13.75
N VAL A 986 -14.88 41.26 12.74
CA VAL A 986 -14.57 40.16 11.80
C VAL A 986 -13.32 40.49 10.97
N ALA A 987 -13.19 41.71 10.44
CA ALA A 987 -12.02 42.11 9.66
C ALA A 987 -10.70 42.07 10.45
N GLU A 988 -10.73 42.37 11.76
CA GLU A 988 -9.57 42.28 12.66
C GLU A 988 -9.16 40.81 12.92
N ALA A 989 -10.06 39.84 12.74
CA ALA A 989 -9.79 38.41 12.95
C ALA A 989 -8.91 37.79 11.85
N PHE A 990 -9.05 38.24 10.59
CA PHE A 990 -8.19 37.84 9.46
C PHE A 990 -6.71 38.24 9.63
N GLY A 991 -6.43 39.20 10.53
CA GLY A 991 -5.10 39.68 10.82
C GLY A 991 -4.98 41.20 10.67
N SER A 992 -4.19 41.82 11.53
CA SER A 992 -3.90 43.27 11.45
C SER A 992 -2.61 43.61 12.19
N ARG A 993 -2.20 44.89 12.16
CA ARG A 993 -1.13 45.42 13.02
C ARG A 993 -1.33 45.17 14.53
N TYR A 994 -2.57 44.87 14.97
CA TYR A 994 -2.95 44.59 16.36
C TYR A 994 -3.25 43.10 16.63
N ASN A 995 -3.42 42.30 15.59
CA ASN A 995 -3.56 40.83 15.62
C ASN A 995 -2.66 40.22 14.53
N PRO A 996 -1.32 40.22 14.69
CA PRO A 996 -0.40 39.81 13.61
C PRO A 996 -0.06 38.31 13.61
N TYR A 997 -0.55 37.54 14.58
CA TYR A 997 -0.30 36.10 14.71
C TYR A 997 -0.65 35.26 13.45
N PRO A 998 -1.71 35.56 12.67
CA PRO A 998 -2.03 34.82 11.44
C PRO A 998 -0.95 34.90 10.36
N PHE A 999 -0.17 35.97 10.33
CA PHE A 999 0.62 36.30 9.15
C PHE A 999 1.87 35.42 8.98
N MET A 1000 2.15 35.09 7.73
CA MET A 1000 3.35 34.37 7.30
C MET A 1000 4.12 35.16 6.24
N ALA A 1001 5.40 34.82 6.05
CA ALA A 1001 6.25 35.40 5.02
C ALA A 1001 6.43 34.41 3.87
N VAL A 1002 5.91 34.73 2.69
CA VAL A 1002 5.78 33.79 1.57
C VAL A 1002 6.27 34.43 0.30
N GLN A 1003 6.98 33.67 -0.55
CA GLN A 1003 7.40 34.15 -1.86
C GLN A 1003 6.20 34.66 -2.68
N SER A 1004 6.36 35.83 -3.29
CA SER A 1004 5.28 36.52 -4.01
C SER A 1004 4.58 35.65 -5.06
N GLU A 1005 5.32 34.86 -5.86
CA GLU A 1005 4.75 33.88 -6.79
C GLU A 1005 3.76 32.92 -6.08
N VAL A 1006 4.21 32.27 -5.01
CA VAL A 1006 3.44 31.25 -4.27
C VAL A 1006 2.19 31.85 -3.63
N ASN A 1007 2.33 33.05 -3.06
CA ASN A 1007 1.23 33.83 -2.50
C ASN A 1007 0.16 34.18 -3.56
N VAL A 1008 0.59 34.61 -4.77
CA VAL A 1008 -0.33 34.90 -5.90
C VAL A 1008 -1.05 33.64 -6.37
N MET A 1009 -0.36 32.50 -6.50
CA MET A 1009 -0.99 31.24 -6.91
C MET A 1009 -2.06 30.80 -5.90
N LYS A 1010 -1.70 30.78 -4.60
CA LYS A 1010 -2.61 30.43 -3.50
C LYS A 1010 -3.83 31.35 -3.46
N GLY A 1011 -3.65 32.66 -3.64
CA GLY A 1011 -4.75 33.62 -3.71
C GLY A 1011 -5.72 33.33 -4.86
N LYS A 1012 -5.21 33.02 -6.05
CA LYS A 1012 -6.07 32.63 -7.20
C LYS A 1012 -6.85 31.35 -6.94
N ILE A 1013 -6.19 30.32 -6.42
CA ILE A 1013 -6.82 29.03 -6.07
C ILE A 1013 -7.99 29.26 -5.11
N PHE A 1014 -7.78 30.02 -4.03
CA PHE A 1014 -8.83 30.33 -3.06
C PHE A 1014 -9.91 31.29 -3.62
N GLU A 1015 -9.57 32.19 -4.55
CA GLU A 1015 -10.58 32.99 -5.25
C GLU A 1015 -11.39 32.18 -6.30
N LEU A 1016 -11.14 30.87 -6.46
CA LEU A 1016 -11.76 29.98 -7.46
C LEU A 1016 -11.41 30.36 -8.91
N ASN A 1017 -10.20 30.87 -9.11
CA ASN A 1017 -9.62 31.16 -10.41
C ASN A 1017 -8.53 30.13 -10.74
N ASP A 1018 -8.35 29.82 -12.03
CA ASP A 1018 -7.18 29.07 -12.49
C ASP A 1018 -5.90 29.77 -12.01
N PRO A 1019 -4.94 29.06 -11.39
CA PRO A 1019 -3.69 29.68 -10.98
C PRO A 1019 -2.95 30.23 -12.21
N VAL A 1020 -2.58 29.37 -13.17
CA VAL A 1020 -2.04 29.77 -14.49
C VAL A 1020 -3.07 29.51 -15.58
N ASP A 1021 -3.34 30.50 -16.42
CA ASP A 1021 -4.17 30.36 -17.62
C ASP A 1021 -3.68 29.22 -18.54
N LEU A 1022 -4.60 28.37 -19.00
CA LEU A 1022 -4.27 27.17 -19.80
C LEU A 1022 -3.74 27.50 -21.21
N GLU A 1023 -4.19 28.59 -21.84
CA GLU A 1023 -3.64 29.04 -23.13
C GLU A 1023 -2.20 29.54 -22.98
N ARG A 1024 -1.84 30.12 -21.83
CA ARG A 1024 -0.44 30.45 -21.50
C ARG A 1024 0.44 29.20 -21.41
N ILE A 1025 -0.05 28.11 -20.82
CA ILE A 1025 0.65 26.82 -20.76
C ILE A 1025 0.82 26.22 -22.16
N LYS A 1026 -0.25 26.16 -22.96
CA LYS A 1026 -0.21 25.73 -24.38
C LYS A 1026 0.82 26.53 -25.18
N LYS A 1027 0.85 27.85 -25.01
CA LYS A 1027 1.81 28.74 -25.68
C LYS A 1027 3.24 28.41 -25.27
N LYS A 1028 3.53 28.26 -23.98
CA LYS A 1028 4.88 27.89 -23.49
C LYS A 1028 5.32 26.49 -23.93
N ALA A 1029 4.41 25.52 -23.96
CA ALA A 1029 4.70 24.18 -24.48
C ALA A 1029 5.02 24.21 -25.99
N LYS A 1030 4.24 24.94 -26.80
CA LYS A 1030 4.55 25.17 -28.22
C LYS A 1030 5.86 25.92 -28.44
N GLU A 1031 6.19 26.91 -27.59
CA GLU A 1031 7.48 27.60 -27.62
C GLU A 1031 8.64 26.65 -27.27
N CYS A 1032 8.48 25.77 -26.27
CA CYS A 1032 9.49 24.78 -25.91
C CYS A 1032 9.70 23.76 -27.02
N VAL A 1033 8.64 23.22 -27.62
CA VAL A 1033 8.73 22.32 -28.79
C VAL A 1033 9.33 23.02 -30.01
N LYS A 1034 9.12 24.33 -30.18
CA LYS A 1034 9.73 25.11 -31.27
C LYS A 1034 11.22 25.37 -31.06
N LYS A 1035 11.64 25.72 -29.84
CA LYS A 1035 13.04 26.06 -29.48
C LYS A 1035 13.90 24.83 -29.23
N ASP A 1036 13.34 23.81 -28.57
CA ASP A 1036 14.01 22.57 -28.12
C ASP A 1036 15.26 22.82 -27.25
N THR A 1037 15.22 23.84 -26.40
CA THR A 1037 16.33 24.24 -25.51
C THR A 1037 15.99 24.02 -24.03
N GLU A 1038 17.03 23.81 -23.21
CA GLU A 1038 16.89 23.62 -21.77
C GLU A 1038 16.23 24.81 -21.08
N GLN A 1039 16.54 26.04 -21.52
CA GLN A 1039 15.89 27.26 -21.03
C GLN A 1039 14.38 27.25 -21.29
N ALA A 1040 13.93 26.80 -22.47
CA ALA A 1040 12.51 26.78 -22.78
C ALA A 1040 11.75 25.69 -22.00
N ALA A 1041 12.43 24.59 -21.65
CA ALA A 1041 11.92 23.58 -20.74
C ALA A 1041 11.82 24.11 -19.30
N ASP A 1042 12.83 24.84 -18.82
CA ASP A 1042 12.81 25.49 -17.49
C ASP A 1042 11.70 26.55 -17.39
N GLU A 1043 11.54 27.41 -18.40
CA GLU A 1043 10.44 28.39 -18.47
C GLU A 1043 9.05 27.74 -18.39
N LEU A 1044 8.86 26.59 -19.06
CA LEU A 1044 7.59 25.85 -19.04
C LEU A 1044 7.35 25.17 -17.69
N LEU A 1045 8.33 24.40 -17.21
CA LEU A 1045 8.18 23.56 -16.01
C LEU A 1045 8.17 24.40 -14.73
N SER A 1046 8.82 25.57 -14.72
CA SER A 1046 8.76 26.51 -13.60
C SER A 1046 7.35 27.08 -13.35
N LEU A 1047 6.45 27.07 -14.35
CA LEU A 1047 5.02 27.35 -14.13
C LEU A 1047 4.40 26.31 -13.19
N PHE A 1048 4.67 25.03 -13.44
CA PHE A 1048 4.19 23.93 -12.62
C PHE A 1048 4.83 23.96 -11.22
N GLN A 1049 6.17 24.11 -11.15
CA GLN A 1049 6.92 24.18 -9.89
C GLN A 1049 6.29 25.16 -8.88
N GLN A 1050 5.91 26.36 -9.34
CA GLN A 1050 5.38 27.41 -8.45
C GLN A 1050 3.93 27.17 -8.02
N VAL A 1051 3.09 26.59 -8.89
CA VAL A 1051 1.72 26.22 -8.49
C VAL A 1051 1.73 25.01 -7.56
N PHE A 1052 2.57 24.01 -7.82
CA PHE A 1052 2.73 22.88 -6.91
C PHE A 1052 3.39 23.29 -5.59
N ALA A 1053 4.27 24.30 -5.57
CA ALA A 1053 4.74 24.93 -4.33
C ALA A 1053 3.61 25.61 -3.55
N ALA A 1054 2.60 26.17 -4.21
CA ALA A 1054 1.41 26.68 -3.53
C ALA A 1054 0.52 25.56 -2.97
N PHE A 1055 0.40 24.42 -3.66
CA PHE A 1055 -0.28 23.24 -3.10
C PHE A 1055 0.46 22.64 -1.90
N GLU A 1056 1.79 22.55 -1.96
CA GLU A 1056 2.62 22.10 -0.83
C GLU A 1056 2.54 23.09 0.34
N TYR A 1057 2.51 24.40 0.07
CA TYR A 1057 2.33 25.47 1.06
C TYR A 1057 0.98 25.41 1.78
N ILE A 1058 -0.13 25.22 1.06
CA ILE A 1058 -1.48 25.09 1.64
C ILE A 1058 -1.58 23.88 2.59
N ARG A 1059 -0.74 22.86 2.39
CA ARG A 1059 -0.66 21.64 3.20
C ARG A 1059 0.35 21.73 4.36
N ASP A 1060 1.17 22.78 4.42
CA ASP A 1060 2.18 22.93 5.47
C ASP A 1060 1.53 23.09 6.85
N ASN A 1061 2.10 22.44 7.88
CA ASN A 1061 1.55 22.48 9.24
C ASN A 1061 1.47 23.90 9.81
N GLN A 1062 2.43 24.78 9.50
CA GLN A 1062 2.36 26.18 9.94
C GLN A 1062 1.24 26.95 9.22
N PHE A 1063 1.00 26.66 7.94
CA PHE A 1063 -0.16 27.17 7.22
C PHE A 1063 -1.44 26.73 7.91
N GLU A 1064 -1.59 25.43 8.14
CA GLU A 1064 -2.78 24.83 8.75
C GLU A 1064 -3.07 25.39 10.15
N ILE A 1065 -2.06 25.57 11.00
CA ILE A 1065 -2.22 26.19 12.34
C ILE A 1065 -2.72 27.64 12.23
N ARG A 1066 -2.21 28.43 11.28
CA ARG A 1066 -2.59 29.85 11.14
C ARG A 1066 -3.91 30.04 10.38
N PHE A 1067 -4.22 29.16 9.44
CA PHE A 1067 -5.53 29.04 8.83
C PHE A 1067 -6.60 28.77 9.90
N ASN A 1068 -6.37 27.78 10.77
CA ASN A 1068 -7.27 27.46 11.87
C ASN A 1068 -7.40 28.58 12.91
N ASP A 1069 -6.35 29.36 13.16
CA ASP A 1069 -6.43 30.55 14.01
C ASP A 1069 -7.38 31.62 13.44
N VAL A 1070 -7.29 31.91 12.13
CA VAL A 1070 -8.23 32.84 11.48
C VAL A 1070 -9.65 32.27 11.47
N TYR A 1071 -9.80 31.00 11.07
CA TYR A 1071 -11.09 30.30 11.04
C TYR A 1071 -11.83 30.38 12.38
N ASN A 1072 -11.19 29.95 13.46
CA ASN A 1072 -11.76 29.94 14.80
C ASN A 1072 -11.99 31.37 15.35
N LYS A 1073 -11.10 32.33 15.03
CA LYS A 1073 -11.31 33.73 15.43
C LYS A 1073 -12.50 34.34 14.71
N VAL A 1074 -12.65 34.17 13.39
CA VAL A 1074 -13.82 34.68 12.65
C VAL A 1074 -15.09 34.08 13.20
N HIS A 1075 -15.14 32.75 13.37
CA HIS A 1075 -16.26 32.03 13.98
C HIS A 1075 -16.65 32.60 15.36
N GLN A 1076 -15.69 32.75 16.28
CA GLN A 1076 -15.94 33.38 17.59
C GLN A 1076 -16.41 34.84 17.48
N GLN A 1077 -15.89 35.60 16.51
CA GLN A 1077 -16.30 37.00 16.36
C GLN A 1077 -17.74 37.11 15.85
N LEU A 1078 -18.18 36.17 15.01
CA LEU A 1078 -19.57 36.05 14.55
C LEU A 1078 -20.51 35.66 15.70
N GLY A 1079 -20.13 34.70 16.55
CA GLY A 1079 -20.94 34.35 17.74
C GLY A 1079 -21.18 35.53 18.69
N PHE A 1080 -20.15 36.35 18.95
CA PHE A 1080 -20.35 37.55 19.76
C PHE A 1080 -21.22 38.62 19.08
N VAL A 1081 -21.33 38.60 17.74
CA VAL A 1081 -22.29 39.45 17.00
C VAL A 1081 -23.71 38.91 17.21
N GLU A 1082 -23.94 37.60 17.02
CA GLU A 1082 -25.24 36.96 17.28
C GLU A 1082 -25.76 37.26 18.69
N GLU A 1083 -24.92 37.02 19.70
CA GLU A 1083 -25.18 37.32 21.12
C GLU A 1083 -25.57 38.78 21.40
N THR A 1084 -25.24 39.73 20.52
CA THR A 1084 -25.44 41.17 20.76
C THR A 1084 -26.36 41.86 19.74
N THR A 1085 -26.75 41.20 18.66
CA THR A 1085 -27.56 41.80 17.58
C THR A 1085 -28.87 41.05 17.26
N ALA A 1086 -29.27 40.08 18.09
CA ALA A 1086 -30.47 39.25 17.89
C ALA A 1086 -30.54 38.57 16.50
N THR A 1087 -29.36 38.39 15.89
CA THR A 1087 -29.15 37.68 14.62
C THR A 1087 -28.68 36.28 14.96
N SER A 1088 -29.02 35.28 14.16
CA SER A 1088 -28.61 33.88 14.39
C SER A 1088 -28.03 33.27 13.13
N ASN A 1089 -27.30 32.17 13.29
CA ASN A 1089 -26.74 31.32 12.24
C ASN A 1089 -25.63 31.98 11.39
N LEU A 1090 -25.07 33.12 11.80
CA LEU A 1090 -23.82 33.66 11.24
C LEU A 1090 -22.65 32.69 11.48
N GLN A 1091 -22.61 32.04 12.65
CA GLN A 1091 -21.65 30.97 12.95
C GLN A 1091 -21.84 29.78 12.01
N ASP A 1092 -23.06 29.24 11.93
CA ASP A 1092 -23.36 28.08 11.07
C ASP A 1092 -23.11 28.39 9.57
N TRP A 1093 -23.49 29.59 9.09
CA TRP A 1093 -23.19 30.04 7.73
C TRP A 1093 -21.68 30.14 7.45
N TRP A 1094 -20.86 30.45 8.46
CA TRP A 1094 -19.41 30.51 8.29
C TRP A 1094 -18.84 29.11 8.10
N GLU A 1095 -19.23 28.16 8.93
CA GLU A 1095 -18.81 26.76 8.82
C GLU A 1095 -19.21 26.17 7.45
N VAL A 1096 -20.50 26.24 7.10
CA VAL A 1096 -21.04 25.76 5.82
C VAL A 1096 -20.39 26.43 4.60
N TRP A 1097 -20.15 27.74 4.66
CA TRP A 1097 -19.46 28.43 3.58
C TRP A 1097 -17.99 27.98 3.45
N THR A 1098 -17.26 27.84 4.56
CA THR A 1098 -15.84 27.43 4.50
C THR A 1098 -15.66 26.03 3.93
N ASP A 1099 -16.46 25.06 4.34
CA ASP A 1099 -16.39 23.69 3.82
C ASP A 1099 -16.57 23.67 2.29
N ASP A 1100 -17.71 24.17 1.81
CA ASP A 1100 -18.02 24.20 0.39
C ASP A 1100 -16.99 25.00 -0.44
N HIS A 1101 -16.53 26.13 0.10
CA HIS A 1101 -15.62 27.03 -0.60
C HIS A 1101 -14.23 26.43 -0.79
N PHE A 1102 -13.65 25.85 0.27
CA PHE A 1102 -12.31 25.25 0.18
C PHE A 1102 -12.32 23.87 -0.47
N ASP A 1103 -13.40 23.09 -0.36
CA ASP A 1103 -13.60 21.90 -1.19
C ASP A 1103 -13.65 22.25 -2.68
N THR A 1104 -14.40 23.31 -3.01
CA THR A 1104 -14.50 23.81 -4.39
C THR A 1104 -13.16 24.30 -4.92
N ALA A 1105 -12.41 25.08 -4.15
CA ALA A 1105 -11.06 25.53 -4.51
C ALA A 1105 -10.10 24.37 -4.84
N ILE A 1106 -10.10 23.33 -4.01
CA ILE A 1106 -9.19 22.18 -4.17
C ILE A 1106 -9.64 21.23 -5.27
N ARG A 1107 -10.96 21.01 -5.44
CA ARG A 1107 -11.52 20.25 -6.57
C ARG A 1107 -11.15 20.90 -7.90
N ASP A 1108 -11.30 22.21 -8.00
CA ASP A 1108 -11.05 22.92 -9.24
C ASP A 1108 -9.53 23.08 -9.49
N ALA A 1109 -8.70 23.22 -8.44
CA ALA A 1109 -7.24 23.11 -8.54
C ALA A 1109 -6.76 21.72 -9.03
N ARG A 1110 -7.33 20.63 -8.50
CA ARG A 1110 -7.06 19.25 -8.98
C ARG A 1110 -7.52 19.05 -10.44
N ARG A 1111 -8.61 19.69 -10.87
CA ARG A 1111 -9.07 19.67 -12.27
C ARG A 1111 -8.09 20.42 -13.16
N TRP A 1112 -7.74 21.65 -12.78
CA TRP A 1112 -6.78 22.49 -13.47
C TRP A 1112 -5.43 21.79 -13.63
N ALA A 1113 -4.87 21.19 -12.57
CA ALA A 1113 -3.55 20.56 -12.62
C ALA A 1113 -3.49 19.41 -13.64
N ARG A 1114 -4.53 18.55 -13.67
CA ARG A 1114 -4.64 17.48 -14.67
C ARG A 1114 -4.77 18.02 -16.09
N GLN A 1115 -5.48 19.13 -16.28
CA GLN A 1115 -5.64 19.76 -17.60
C GLN A 1115 -4.35 20.44 -18.04
N ALA A 1116 -3.75 21.26 -17.20
CA ALA A 1116 -2.47 21.93 -17.41
C ALA A 1116 -1.37 20.95 -17.87
N ILE A 1117 -1.23 19.80 -17.20
CA ILE A 1117 -0.25 18.77 -17.59
C ILE A 1117 -0.55 18.22 -19.00
N ARG A 1118 -1.80 17.83 -19.30
CA ARG A 1118 -2.16 17.36 -20.65
C ARG A 1118 -1.88 18.40 -21.74
N GLU A 1119 -2.21 19.66 -21.46
CA GLU A 1119 -2.00 20.77 -22.40
C GLU A 1119 -0.51 21.11 -22.59
N ALA A 1120 0.33 20.82 -21.59
CA ALA A 1120 1.78 20.89 -21.72
C ALA A 1120 2.38 19.69 -22.46
N GLN A 1121 1.86 18.47 -22.26
CA GLN A 1121 2.31 17.26 -22.95
C GLN A 1121 1.91 17.24 -24.43
N ALA A 1122 0.73 17.74 -24.79
CA ALA A 1122 0.15 17.59 -26.12
C ALA A 1122 1.07 18.06 -27.29
N PRO A 1123 1.72 19.24 -27.26
CA PRO A 1123 2.63 19.65 -28.33
C PRO A 1123 3.87 18.77 -28.48
N PHE A 1124 4.36 18.14 -27.40
CA PHE A 1124 5.50 17.22 -27.45
C PHE A 1124 5.09 15.88 -28.07
N ILE A 1125 3.93 15.35 -27.67
CA ILE A 1125 3.35 14.12 -28.23
C ILE A 1125 3.04 14.31 -29.73
N GLU A 1126 2.46 15.45 -30.11
CA GLU A 1126 2.21 15.81 -31.51
C GLU A 1126 3.51 15.84 -32.33
N ALA A 1127 4.57 16.47 -31.82
CA ALA A 1127 5.87 16.48 -32.48
C ALA A 1127 6.48 15.07 -32.61
N HIS A 1128 6.40 14.26 -31.54
CA HIS A 1128 6.91 12.89 -31.53
C HIS A 1128 6.17 12.00 -32.55
N ASN A 1129 4.85 12.05 -32.57
CA ASN A 1129 4.01 11.30 -33.51
C ASN A 1129 4.24 11.71 -34.98
N ASN A 1130 4.59 12.97 -35.22
CA ASN A 1130 5.03 13.48 -36.52
C ASN A 1130 6.51 13.14 -36.85
N GLY A 1131 7.16 12.25 -36.09
CA GLY A 1131 8.53 11.78 -36.32
C GLY A 1131 9.62 12.79 -35.95
N ARG A 1132 9.28 13.87 -35.24
CA ARG A 1132 10.24 14.92 -34.85
C ARG A 1132 10.88 14.58 -33.51
N HIS A 1133 12.15 14.18 -33.54
CA HIS A 1133 12.95 13.97 -32.33
C HIS A 1133 13.28 15.30 -31.66
N LEU A 1134 12.92 15.46 -30.38
CA LEU A 1134 13.19 16.63 -29.55
C LEU A 1134 14.15 16.26 -28.42
N ALA A 1135 15.22 17.03 -28.24
CA ALA A 1135 16.21 16.84 -27.18
C ALA A 1135 15.63 17.03 -25.77
N GLN A 1136 14.55 17.82 -25.63
CA GLN A 1136 13.89 18.03 -24.34
C GLN A 1136 12.73 17.05 -24.06
N TYR A 1137 12.38 16.12 -24.96
CA TYR A 1137 11.18 15.27 -24.81
C TYR A 1137 11.16 14.47 -23.50
N ASP A 1138 12.11 13.55 -23.33
CA ASP A 1138 12.10 12.59 -22.22
C ASP A 1138 12.14 13.28 -20.84
N ARG A 1139 12.90 14.39 -20.74
CA ARG A 1139 13.03 15.15 -19.49
C ARG A 1139 11.80 15.99 -19.15
N VAL A 1140 11.10 16.53 -20.15
CA VAL A 1140 9.86 17.30 -19.94
C VAL A 1140 8.72 16.35 -19.59
N MET A 1141 8.61 15.23 -20.30
CA MET A 1141 7.61 14.20 -19.99
C MET A 1141 7.82 13.65 -18.57
N ALA A 1142 9.04 13.25 -18.21
CA ALA A 1142 9.36 12.75 -16.87
C ALA A 1142 9.04 13.79 -15.76
N ALA A 1143 9.37 15.07 -15.96
CA ALA A 1143 9.05 16.12 -14.99
C ALA A 1143 7.53 16.37 -14.88
N LEU A 1144 6.79 16.34 -16.00
CA LEU A 1144 5.33 16.46 -16.02
C LEU A 1144 4.65 15.26 -15.37
N ASP A 1145 5.18 14.04 -15.52
CA ASP A 1145 4.69 12.85 -14.83
C ASP A 1145 5.03 12.88 -13.31
N GLU A 1146 6.17 13.47 -12.93
CA GLU A 1146 6.49 13.75 -11.52
C GLU A 1146 5.53 14.80 -10.92
N PHE A 1147 5.15 15.86 -11.66
CA PHE A 1147 4.07 16.76 -11.22
C PHE A 1147 2.69 16.07 -11.20
N LYS A 1148 2.42 15.12 -12.10
CA LYS A 1148 1.17 14.35 -12.15
C LYS A 1148 0.98 13.50 -10.89
N SER A 1149 2.04 12.86 -10.38
CA SER A 1149 1.98 12.09 -9.13
C SER A 1149 1.72 12.98 -7.89
N LEU A 1150 2.14 14.24 -7.93
CA LEU A 1150 1.84 15.23 -6.88
C LEU A 1150 0.37 15.70 -6.87
N ILE A 1151 -0.47 15.36 -7.86
CA ILE A 1151 -1.88 15.82 -7.91
C ILE A 1151 -2.73 15.21 -6.79
N ALA A 1152 -2.50 13.94 -6.43
CA ALA A 1152 -3.23 13.29 -5.33
C ALA A 1152 -3.02 14.05 -4.00
N GLN A 1153 -1.79 14.55 -3.79
CA GLN A 1153 -1.34 15.25 -2.59
C GLN A 1153 -1.99 16.63 -2.37
N ILE A 1154 -2.66 17.20 -3.39
CA ILE A 1154 -3.38 18.47 -3.27
C ILE A 1154 -4.60 18.24 -2.38
N ARG A 1155 -4.61 18.77 -1.15
CA ARG A 1155 -5.74 18.68 -0.20
C ARG A 1155 -6.08 20.05 0.39
N ARG A 1156 -7.30 20.21 0.93
CA ARG A 1156 -7.66 21.39 1.72
C ARG A 1156 -6.93 21.38 3.07
N PRO A 1157 -6.71 22.54 3.71
CA PRO A 1157 -6.32 22.60 5.12
C PRO A 1157 -7.37 21.88 5.96
N THR A 1158 -6.95 21.08 6.94
CA THR A 1158 -7.89 20.50 7.89
C THR A 1158 -8.47 21.60 8.78
N MET A 1159 -9.77 21.60 9.02
CA MET A 1159 -10.46 22.61 9.81
C MET A 1159 -10.92 22.00 11.14
N TYR A 1160 -10.46 22.57 12.25
CA TYR A 1160 -10.71 22.07 13.59
C TYR A 1160 -11.42 23.13 14.46
N HIS A 1161 -12.59 22.79 15.01
CA HIS A 1161 -13.33 23.68 15.91
C HIS A 1161 -12.70 23.67 17.31
N ARG A 1162 -12.02 24.76 17.69
CA ARG A 1162 -11.48 24.92 19.04
C ARG A 1162 -12.55 25.44 20.00
N LYS A 1163 -12.88 24.65 21.03
CA LYS A 1163 -13.35 25.21 22.30
C LYS A 1163 -12.20 26.00 22.96
N THR A 1164 -12.16 27.30 22.65
CA THR A 1164 -11.32 28.39 23.21
C THR A 1164 -10.09 28.00 24.08
N PRO A 1165 -8.85 28.17 23.56
CA PRO A 1165 -7.64 28.16 24.38
C PRO A 1165 -7.31 29.54 24.95
N ASN A 1166 -6.60 29.55 26.09
CA ASN A 1166 -6.10 30.74 26.77
C ASN A 1166 -4.90 31.36 26.01
N PRO A 1167 -4.88 32.68 25.73
CA PRO A 1167 -3.78 33.32 24.99
C PRO A 1167 -2.52 33.66 25.82
N ASP A 1168 -2.51 33.48 27.15
CA ASP A 1168 -1.46 34.05 28.02
C ASP A 1168 -0.30 33.09 28.41
N ASN A 1169 -0.37 31.78 28.11
CA ASN A 1169 0.64 30.79 28.53
C ASN A 1169 1.60 30.28 27.44
N GLY A 1170 1.41 30.63 26.16
CA GLY A 1170 2.39 30.33 25.09
C GLY A 1170 2.57 28.85 24.72
N GLU A 1171 1.79 27.95 25.31
CA GLU A 1171 1.75 26.54 24.94
C GLU A 1171 1.04 26.37 23.58
N GLY A 1172 1.62 25.54 22.71
CA GLY A 1172 0.98 25.14 21.45
C GLY A 1172 -0.27 24.28 21.71
N PRO A 1173 -1.07 23.97 20.68
CA PRO A 1173 -2.21 23.07 20.84
C PRO A 1173 -1.78 21.73 21.44
N SER A 1174 -2.30 21.41 22.61
CA SER A 1174 -2.55 20.02 23.00
C SER A 1174 -3.48 19.41 21.94
N GLY A 1175 -2.99 18.44 21.20
CA GLY A 1175 -3.66 17.93 20.00
C GLY A 1175 -4.95 17.15 20.30
N TYR A 1176 -5.96 17.36 19.46
CA TYR A 1176 -7.08 16.49 19.11
C TYR A 1176 -7.47 16.92 17.68
N ASN A 1177 -7.39 16.06 16.65
CA ASN A 1177 -8.20 14.87 16.33
C ASN A 1177 -9.68 15.21 16.06
N SER A 1178 -9.98 15.34 14.76
CA SER A 1178 -11.23 14.98 14.10
C SER A 1178 -10.90 14.63 12.65
#